data_AF-V9I799-F1
#
_entry.id   AF-V9I799-F1
#
_cell.length_a   1.000
_cell.length_b   1.000
_cell.length_c   1.000
_cell.angle_alpha   90.00
_cell.angle_beta   90.00
_cell.angle_gamma   90.00
#
_symmetry.space_group_name_H-M   'P 1'
#
loop_
_entity.id
_entity.type
_entity.pdbx_description
1 polymer ?
#
loop_
_entity_poly.entity_id
_entity_poly.type
_entity_poly.pdbx_seq_one_letter_code
_entity_poly.pdbx_strand_id
1 'polypeptide(L)'
;MGRRCLLLMLYLLTIFGFLATNAFSTNNESCSLRQFQCANGKCIPLPWICDGTDDCGDKSDETIKKCEGPQKCSDTEFKCMNGKCIPGTWHCDGDNDCRDGSDEDPTICRMKNCTADQFTCHSGNGECVALAWMCDGHRDCSDGSDEAECNDTCRSDEFTCANKHCIQKTWICDSDDDCGDGSDEKDCKPVTCSPSEFACSDNYCITSQWRCDGDFDCPDRRDEIGCKYANGERHVHCNKKGEFDCGDDFSCIHESWVCDREKDCPNGADELPKVCHNFTCRPDQFQCQHIRNCISGHLYCNGKIECADGSDEKNCTTKAIGCDPSTQFECSEGSCISLSSVCNKNRDCIGWEDENEKLCGINECLKNNGGCSQICIDLPIGFRCDCSIGYRLIDNRTCDDIDECLEPGTCSQFCMNEKGSFKCSCAAGYLKDPSNHTRCKAAEGHASLLFTRRHDIRKVALDRLEMTSIVKDTKMAAALDFVFRTGMIFWSDSSEKKIYKAPIDEGNERTVVIDDGLTTSDGLAVDWIYSHIYWTDSKKNTIELANFEGNMRKTLIQDHIQEPRAIALNPLEGWMFWTDWSDEARIEKAGMDGSHRTVIVDNDVQWPNGLTLDLIGKKIYWVDAKLYIIGSCNYDGTGIRTVLYSPEVLRHPFSITTFEDYVYWTDWDKEAIFKANKFTGQSVEAVMSLRALKYPMVVHVYHPYRQPDGMNQCQAVNGHCSHLCLPAPRINSKSPLLSCACPDGLKLLSDGLMCVEKGKMAYDVNYFLNKLYALI
;
A
#
# COMPACT_ATOMS: atom_id res chain seq x y z
N MET A 1 -69.59 25.26 31.50
CA MET A 1 -68.21 25.80 31.49
C MET A 1 -67.80 26.15 32.92
N GLY A 2 -66.50 26.31 33.24
CA GLY A 2 -66.06 26.84 34.55
C GLY A 2 -65.00 26.06 35.34
N ARG A 3 -64.75 24.76 35.07
CA ARG A 3 -63.74 23.95 35.82
C ARG A 3 -62.50 23.50 35.02
N ARG A 4 -62.40 23.78 33.72
CA ARG A 4 -61.22 23.44 32.88
C ARG A 4 -60.24 24.60 32.62
N CYS A 5 -60.49 25.79 33.16
CA CYS A 5 -59.61 26.95 32.97
C CYS A 5 -58.58 27.13 34.11
N LEU A 6 -58.90 26.67 35.33
CA LEU A 6 -58.05 26.90 36.51
C LEU A 6 -56.70 26.15 36.48
N LEU A 7 -56.66 24.92 35.92
CA LEU A 7 -55.39 24.15 35.84
C LEU A 7 -54.38 24.76 34.86
N LEU A 8 -54.83 25.43 33.80
CA LEU A 8 -53.94 26.04 32.80
C LEU A 8 -53.17 27.24 33.35
N MET A 9 -53.77 28.03 34.26
CA MET A 9 -53.06 29.11 34.96
C MET A 9 -52.02 28.59 35.95
N LEU A 10 -52.31 27.51 36.67
CA LEU A 10 -51.38 26.92 37.64
C LEU A 10 -50.14 26.28 36.98
N TYR A 11 -50.25 25.78 35.75
CA TYR A 11 -49.13 25.17 35.03
C TYR A 11 -48.22 26.16 34.29
N LEU A 12 -48.68 27.40 34.07
CA LEU A 12 -47.86 28.45 33.41
C LEU A 12 -47.05 29.27 34.41
N LEU A 13 -47.55 29.46 35.63
CA LEU A 13 -46.84 30.18 36.71
C LEU A 13 -45.62 29.42 37.27
N THR A 14 -45.52 28.11 37.06
CA THR A 14 -44.36 27.31 37.47
C THR A 14 -43.23 27.29 36.45
N ILE A 15 -43.51 27.57 35.16
CA ILE A 15 -42.54 27.45 34.07
C ILE A 15 -41.77 28.76 33.82
N PHE A 16 -42.40 29.92 34.04
CA PHE A 16 -41.76 31.23 33.83
C PHE A 16 -41.09 31.84 35.08
N GLY A 17 -41.06 31.13 36.21
CA GLY A 17 -40.44 31.60 37.46
C GLY A 17 -38.94 31.34 37.61
N PHE A 18 -38.30 30.67 36.63
CA PHE A 18 -36.92 30.14 36.78
C PHE A 18 -35.95 30.56 35.66
N LEU A 19 -36.23 31.65 34.95
CA LEU A 19 -35.28 32.28 34.03
C LEU A 19 -35.04 33.76 34.41
N ALA A 20 -33.75 34.09 34.58
CA ALA A 20 -33.20 35.44 34.74
C ALA A 20 -33.74 36.32 35.89
N THR A 21 -33.22 36.10 37.11
CA THR A 21 -32.28 37.06 37.74
C THR A 21 -31.52 36.42 38.91
N ASN A 22 -30.24 36.09 38.71
CA ASN A 22 -29.17 36.28 39.70
C ASN A 22 -27.82 35.88 39.09
N ALA A 23 -27.02 36.88 38.71
CA ALA A 23 -25.61 36.69 38.40
C ALA A 23 -24.79 36.96 39.67
N PHE A 24 -24.56 35.92 40.49
CA PHE A 24 -23.52 35.91 41.51
C PHE A 24 -23.04 34.46 41.74
N SER A 25 -21.75 34.28 42.02
CA SER A 25 -21.07 32.98 41.93
C SER A 25 -21.20 32.12 43.19
N THR A 26 -21.53 30.84 42.98
CA THR A 26 -21.00 29.69 43.74
C THR A 26 -20.96 28.45 42.83
N ASN A 27 -19.79 27.90 42.54
CA ASN A 27 -19.68 26.59 41.90
C ASN A 27 -20.12 25.49 42.88
N ASN A 28 -20.69 24.39 42.36
CA ASN A 28 -20.89 23.16 43.13
C ASN A 28 -20.89 21.96 42.16
N GLU A 29 -19.69 21.54 41.75
CA GLU A 29 -19.47 20.37 40.89
C GLU A 29 -19.39 19.10 41.74
N SER A 30 -20.10 18.04 41.33
CA SER A 30 -19.93 16.70 41.88
C SER A 30 -18.80 15.98 41.14
N CYS A 31 -17.89 15.31 41.87
CA CYS A 31 -16.75 14.61 41.29
C CYS A 31 -17.15 13.53 40.27
N SER A 32 -16.24 13.23 39.32
CA SER A 32 -16.47 12.23 38.27
C SER A 32 -16.51 10.80 38.82
N LEU A 33 -17.12 9.87 38.07
CA LEU A 33 -17.32 8.45 38.45
C LEU A 33 -16.04 7.63 38.71
N ARG A 34 -14.84 8.21 38.52
CA ARG A 34 -13.53 7.62 38.85
C ARG A 34 -12.74 8.43 39.89
N GLN A 35 -13.39 9.33 40.61
CA GLN A 35 -12.80 10.18 41.64
C GLN A 35 -13.61 10.08 42.95
N PHE A 36 -12.91 10.09 44.08
CA PHE A 36 -13.52 10.22 45.40
C PHE A 36 -13.67 11.69 45.78
N GLN A 37 -14.81 12.05 46.38
CA GLN A 37 -15.05 13.38 46.91
C GLN A 37 -14.75 13.42 48.42
N CYS A 38 -13.74 14.20 48.79
CA CYS A 38 -13.36 14.52 50.16
C CYS A 38 -14.47 15.32 50.89
N ALA A 39 -14.49 15.34 52.22
CA ALA A 39 -15.50 16.07 52.98
C ALA A 39 -15.42 17.60 52.77
N ASN A 40 -14.22 18.13 52.49
CA ASN A 40 -14.00 19.51 52.05
C ASN A 40 -14.45 19.82 50.59
N GLY A 41 -14.95 18.81 49.85
CA GLY A 41 -15.44 18.95 48.48
C GLY A 41 -14.40 18.70 47.37
N LYS A 42 -13.11 18.54 47.70
CA LYS A 42 -12.03 18.22 46.75
C LYS A 42 -12.26 16.85 46.10
N CYS A 43 -11.87 16.71 44.84
CA CYS A 43 -11.86 15.43 44.12
C CYS A 43 -10.44 14.85 44.06
N ILE A 44 -10.26 13.57 44.43
CA ILE A 44 -9.00 12.82 44.29
C ILE A 44 -9.20 11.48 43.55
N PRO A 45 -8.15 10.87 42.96
CA PRO A 45 -8.26 9.56 42.30
C PRO A 45 -8.70 8.44 43.26
N LEU A 46 -9.45 7.44 42.76
CA LEU A 46 -9.87 6.29 43.57
C LEU A 46 -8.74 5.45 44.20
N PRO A 47 -7.52 5.34 43.62
CA PRO A 47 -6.40 4.66 44.28
C PRO A 47 -5.84 5.39 45.52
N TRP A 48 -6.09 6.70 45.66
CA TRP A 48 -5.58 7.53 46.76
C TRP A 48 -6.56 7.52 47.94
N ILE A 49 -6.82 6.30 48.45
CA ILE A 49 -7.74 6.05 49.56
C ILE A 49 -7.18 4.86 50.34
N CYS A 50 -6.82 5.07 51.62
CA CYS A 50 -6.19 4.05 52.46
C CYS A 50 -4.79 3.63 51.95
N ASP A 51 -4.08 4.53 51.27
CA ASP A 51 -2.66 4.38 50.90
C ASP A 51 -1.70 5.00 51.93
N GLY A 52 -2.23 5.76 52.90
CA GLY A 52 -1.49 6.31 54.03
C GLY A 52 -1.11 7.78 53.90
N THR A 53 -1.52 8.48 52.84
CA THR A 53 -1.27 9.92 52.65
C THR A 53 -2.56 10.76 52.74
N ASP A 54 -2.42 12.02 53.17
CA ASP A 54 -3.54 12.96 53.39
C ASP A 54 -3.80 13.77 52.11
N ASP A 55 -4.19 13.06 51.06
CA ASP A 55 -4.36 13.62 49.72
C ASP A 55 -5.63 14.46 49.58
N CYS A 56 -6.64 14.23 50.42
CA CYS A 56 -7.76 15.13 50.63
C CYS A 56 -7.35 16.44 51.32
N GLY A 57 -6.31 16.43 52.17
CA GLY A 57 -5.92 17.55 53.03
C GLY A 57 -6.86 17.78 54.22
N ASP A 58 -7.77 16.83 54.48
CA ASP A 58 -8.69 16.80 55.62
C ASP A 58 -8.85 15.39 56.23
N LYS A 59 -8.06 14.41 55.77
CA LYS A 59 -8.09 12.99 56.15
C LYS A 59 -9.40 12.23 55.89
N SER A 60 -10.24 12.67 54.95
CA SER A 60 -11.47 11.96 54.56
C SER A 60 -11.23 10.61 53.86
N ASP A 61 -10.11 10.53 53.14
CA ASP A 61 -9.48 9.34 52.57
C ASP A 61 -9.07 8.36 53.67
N GLU A 62 -8.19 8.80 54.57
CA GLU A 62 -7.54 8.03 55.64
C GLU A 62 -8.42 7.81 56.89
N THR A 63 -9.74 7.78 56.73
CA THR A 63 -10.63 7.50 57.85
C THR A 63 -10.67 6.00 58.19
N ILE A 64 -10.34 5.65 59.43
CA ILE A 64 -10.42 4.28 60.00
C ILE A 64 -11.72 3.55 59.59
N LYS A 65 -12.84 4.27 59.58
CA LYS A 65 -14.18 3.75 59.24
C LYS A 65 -14.35 3.30 57.78
N LYS A 66 -13.34 3.48 56.94
CA LYS A 66 -13.33 3.15 55.50
C LYS A 66 -12.18 2.19 55.13
N CYS A 67 -11.11 2.14 55.92
CA CYS A 67 -9.92 1.33 55.67
C CYS A 67 -9.91 -0.06 56.37
N GLU A 68 -10.89 -0.38 57.21
CA GLU A 68 -10.97 -1.67 57.90
C GLU A 68 -11.49 -2.81 57.01
N GLY A 69 -10.59 -3.41 56.22
CA GLY A 69 -10.82 -4.63 55.44
C GLY A 69 -9.54 -5.47 55.26
N PRO A 70 -9.59 -6.82 55.33
CA PRO A 70 -8.39 -7.65 55.29
C PRO A 70 -7.83 -7.85 53.88
N GLN A 71 -6.66 -7.27 53.60
CA GLN A 71 -5.93 -7.44 52.34
C GLN A 71 -5.36 -8.87 52.16
N LYS A 72 -5.27 -9.30 50.90
CA LYS A 72 -4.49 -10.46 50.43
C LYS A 72 -3.58 -9.99 49.29
N CYS A 73 -2.34 -10.48 49.24
CA CYS A 73 -1.47 -10.30 48.07
C CYS A 73 -2.06 -11.00 46.84
N SER A 74 -1.67 -10.53 45.65
CA SER A 74 -1.95 -11.15 44.36
C SER A 74 -1.17 -12.46 44.16
N ASP A 75 -1.63 -13.34 43.29
CA ASP A 75 -0.96 -14.60 42.92
C ASP A 75 0.39 -14.38 42.18
N THR A 76 0.69 -13.14 41.79
CA THR A 76 1.94 -12.69 41.14
C THR A 76 2.94 -12.01 42.09
N GLU A 77 2.61 -11.92 43.38
CA GLU A 77 3.41 -11.21 44.38
C GLU A 77 4.02 -12.17 45.40
N PHE A 78 5.32 -12.05 45.65
CA PHE A 78 5.95 -12.71 46.79
C PHE A 78 5.57 -11.99 48.08
N LYS A 79 5.21 -12.76 49.12
CA LYS A 79 4.82 -12.22 50.42
C LYS A 79 5.97 -12.33 51.43
N CYS A 80 6.56 -11.19 51.76
CA CYS A 80 7.58 -11.05 52.80
C CYS A 80 7.05 -11.52 54.17
N MET A 81 7.94 -12.02 55.05
CA MET A 81 7.53 -12.47 56.38
C MET A 81 6.90 -11.36 57.23
N ASN A 82 7.32 -10.10 57.06
CA ASN A 82 6.68 -8.94 57.68
C ASN A 82 5.24 -8.65 57.22
N GLY A 83 4.75 -9.32 56.17
CA GLY A 83 3.37 -9.21 55.68
C GLY A 83 3.17 -8.32 54.45
N LYS A 84 4.19 -7.55 54.03
CA LYS A 84 4.24 -6.80 52.76
C LYS A 84 4.26 -7.75 51.55
N CYS A 85 3.68 -7.31 50.44
CA CYS A 85 3.77 -7.96 49.12
C CYS A 85 4.83 -7.25 48.27
N ILE A 86 5.62 -7.98 47.48
CA ILE A 86 6.56 -7.46 46.47
C ILE A 86 6.40 -8.23 45.14
N PRO A 87 6.85 -7.70 43.99
CA PRO A 87 6.80 -8.43 42.71
C PRO A 87 7.56 -9.76 42.79
N GLY A 88 7.00 -10.84 42.24
CA GLY A 88 7.66 -12.15 42.21
C GLY A 88 8.95 -12.25 41.39
N THR A 89 9.35 -11.16 40.71
CA THR A 89 10.65 -11.00 40.05
C THR A 89 11.77 -10.58 41.00
N TRP A 90 11.43 -9.90 42.11
CA TRP A 90 12.38 -9.40 43.13
C TRP A 90 12.56 -10.46 44.23
N HIS A 91 13.08 -11.61 43.81
CA HIS A 91 13.21 -12.81 44.64
C HIS A 91 14.27 -13.72 44.01
N CYS A 92 15.43 -13.82 44.65
CA CYS A 92 16.66 -14.45 44.12
C CYS A 92 17.30 -13.68 42.94
N ASP A 93 17.17 -12.36 42.91
CA ASP A 93 17.89 -11.47 41.99
C ASP A 93 19.19 -10.91 42.61
N GLY A 94 19.21 -10.70 43.92
CA GLY A 94 20.39 -10.33 44.72
C GLY A 94 20.18 -9.12 45.66
N ASP A 95 19.05 -8.42 45.58
CA ASP A 95 18.73 -7.23 46.39
C ASP A 95 17.62 -7.50 47.42
N ASN A 96 17.56 -6.70 48.50
CA ASN A 96 16.68 -6.92 49.66
C ASN A 96 15.49 -5.95 49.69
N ASP A 97 14.46 -6.24 48.90
CA ASP A 97 13.26 -5.41 48.70
C ASP A 97 12.14 -5.66 49.73
N CYS A 98 12.11 -6.86 50.32
CA CYS A 98 11.33 -7.18 51.51
C CYS A 98 11.81 -6.42 52.75
N ARG A 99 13.05 -5.91 52.75
CA ARG A 99 13.79 -5.26 53.87
C ARG A 99 14.07 -6.15 55.08
N ASP A 100 13.40 -7.28 55.23
CA ASP A 100 13.70 -8.32 56.22
C ASP A 100 14.56 -9.47 55.67
N GLY A 101 14.88 -9.46 54.37
CA GLY A 101 15.68 -10.49 53.70
C GLY A 101 14.94 -11.82 53.41
N SER A 102 13.60 -11.83 53.45
CA SER A 102 12.80 -13.03 53.12
C SER A 102 12.93 -13.52 51.67
N ASP A 103 13.34 -12.61 50.79
CA ASP A 103 13.46 -12.69 49.34
C ASP A 103 14.80 -13.30 48.87
N GLU A 104 15.88 -13.06 49.63
CA GLU A 104 17.25 -13.51 49.31
C GLU A 104 17.78 -14.60 50.26
N ASP A 105 16.88 -15.40 50.87
CA ASP A 105 17.32 -16.46 51.78
C ASP A 105 18.11 -17.57 51.03
N PRO A 106 19.35 -17.90 51.44
CA PRO A 106 20.18 -18.91 50.74
C PRO A 106 19.64 -20.35 50.77
N THR A 107 18.60 -20.64 51.55
CA THR A 107 17.87 -21.92 51.52
C THR A 107 16.80 -21.97 50.42
N ILE A 108 16.38 -20.82 49.91
CA ILE A 108 15.40 -20.67 48.82
C ILE A 108 16.11 -20.53 47.47
N CYS A 109 17.15 -19.69 47.37
CA CYS A 109 17.71 -19.20 46.10
C CYS A 109 18.80 -20.05 45.42
N ARG A 110 18.77 -21.38 45.53
CA ARG A 110 20.00 -22.21 45.41
C ARG A 110 20.35 -22.82 44.03
N MET A 111 20.03 -22.20 42.89
CA MET A 111 20.58 -22.61 41.56
C MET A 111 20.35 -21.58 40.43
N LYS A 112 21.34 -21.35 39.55
CA LYS A 112 21.24 -20.64 38.26
C LYS A 112 22.09 -21.36 37.18
N ASN A 113 21.68 -21.27 35.91
CA ASN A 113 22.37 -21.73 34.69
C ASN A 113 22.25 -20.62 33.62
N CYS A 114 23.20 -20.50 32.69
CA CYS A 114 23.08 -19.59 31.54
C CYS A 114 22.06 -20.09 30.50
N THR A 115 21.59 -19.17 29.65
CA THR A 115 20.60 -19.42 28.58
C THR A 115 21.27 -19.86 27.27
N ALA A 116 20.48 -20.39 26.34
CA ALA A 116 20.98 -21.06 25.12
C ALA A 116 21.69 -20.13 24.12
N ASP A 117 21.44 -18.83 24.18
CA ASP A 117 21.90 -17.83 23.22
C ASP A 117 23.24 -17.17 23.63
N GLN A 118 23.81 -17.62 24.75
CA GLN A 118 25.09 -17.17 25.29
C GLN A 118 26.16 -18.27 25.17
N PHE A 119 27.33 -17.90 24.66
CA PHE A 119 28.52 -18.74 24.73
C PHE A 119 29.09 -18.71 26.15
N THR A 120 29.16 -19.85 26.81
CA THR A 120 29.87 -19.97 28.10
C THR A 120 31.37 -19.95 27.83
N CYS A 121 32.08 -18.91 28.29
CA CYS A 121 33.54 -18.87 28.19
C CYS A 121 34.14 -20.07 28.94
N HIS A 122 35.24 -20.63 28.44
CA HIS A 122 35.74 -21.91 28.95
C HIS A 122 36.30 -21.82 30.39
N SER A 123 36.60 -20.62 30.86
CA SER A 123 36.89 -20.30 32.26
C SER A 123 35.71 -20.60 33.18
N GLY A 124 35.80 -21.73 33.90
CA GLY A 124 34.72 -22.38 34.68
C GLY A 124 34.16 -21.65 35.91
N ASN A 125 34.15 -20.31 35.92
CA ASN A 125 33.41 -19.47 36.87
C ASN A 125 31.94 -19.28 36.48
N GLY A 126 31.57 -19.59 35.22
CA GLY A 126 30.21 -19.38 34.68
C GLY A 126 30.01 -18.03 33.98
N GLU A 127 31.08 -17.43 33.42
CA GLU A 127 30.96 -16.24 32.57
C GLU A 127 30.36 -16.62 31.20
N CYS A 128 29.40 -15.82 30.73
CA CYS A 128 28.59 -16.12 29.54
C CYS A 128 28.49 -14.86 28.66
N VAL A 129 29.07 -14.93 27.45
CA VAL A 129 29.12 -13.83 26.46
C VAL A 129 28.17 -14.12 25.27
N ALA A 130 28.00 -13.17 24.35
CA ALA A 130 27.13 -13.38 23.18
C ALA A 130 27.81 -14.26 22.12
N LEU A 131 27.09 -15.22 21.53
CA LEU A 131 27.58 -16.05 20.40
C LEU A 131 27.98 -15.26 19.14
N ALA A 132 27.65 -13.96 19.08
CA ALA A 132 28.01 -13.06 17.99
C ALA A 132 29.41 -12.41 18.15
N TRP A 133 30.00 -12.47 19.35
CA TRP A 133 31.37 -12.03 19.63
C TRP A 133 32.30 -13.24 19.54
N MET A 134 32.41 -13.78 18.32
CA MET A 134 33.16 -14.99 18.01
C MET A 134 33.71 -14.86 16.58
N CYS A 135 35.03 -14.74 16.47
CA CYS A 135 35.76 -14.37 15.26
C CYS A 135 35.39 -12.98 14.70
N ASP A 136 35.16 -11.98 15.56
CA ASP A 136 34.92 -10.59 15.14
C ASP A 136 36.19 -9.70 15.16
N GLY A 137 37.30 -10.24 15.65
CA GLY A 137 38.60 -9.57 15.77
C GLY A 137 38.89 -8.98 17.16
N HIS A 138 37.91 -8.98 18.08
CA HIS A 138 38.07 -8.54 19.47
C HIS A 138 38.02 -9.70 20.46
N ARG A 139 38.63 -9.52 21.64
CA ARG A 139 38.80 -10.56 22.66
C ARG A 139 38.00 -10.20 23.89
N ASP A 140 36.86 -10.84 24.06
CA ASP A 140 35.83 -10.45 25.02
C ASP A 140 35.52 -11.57 26.04
N CYS A 141 35.77 -12.85 25.71
CA CYS A 141 36.01 -13.87 26.72
C CYS A 141 37.33 -13.59 27.47
N SER A 142 37.30 -13.75 28.80
CA SER A 142 38.42 -13.45 29.70
C SER A 142 39.69 -14.31 29.46
N ASP A 143 39.54 -15.47 28.81
CA ASP A 143 40.64 -16.32 28.30
C ASP A 143 40.94 -16.13 26.79
N GLY A 144 40.01 -15.52 26.05
CA GLY A 144 40.03 -15.35 24.60
C GLY A 144 39.87 -16.65 23.80
N SER A 145 38.91 -17.47 24.21
CA SER A 145 38.47 -18.70 23.52
C SER A 145 37.47 -18.46 22.36
N ASP A 146 37.02 -17.21 22.21
CA ASP A 146 36.15 -16.65 21.16
C ASP A 146 36.86 -16.53 19.79
N GLU A 147 38.09 -16.03 19.76
CA GLU A 147 38.83 -15.69 18.53
C GLU A 147 39.74 -16.81 17.98
N ALA A 148 39.59 -18.04 18.49
CA ALA A 148 40.67 -19.04 18.38
C ALA A 148 40.71 -19.86 17.07
N GLU A 149 39.62 -19.99 16.32
CA GLU A 149 39.55 -20.93 15.17
C GLU A 149 38.52 -20.53 14.08
N CYS A 150 38.92 -19.66 13.15
CA CYS A 150 38.13 -19.28 11.95
C CYS A 150 38.96 -19.29 10.64
N ASN A 151 38.30 -19.20 9.47
CA ASN A 151 38.89 -19.52 8.17
C ASN A 151 38.29 -18.70 7.00
N ASP A 152 39.12 -18.23 6.05
CA ASP A 152 38.84 -17.09 5.17
C ASP A 152 38.10 -17.41 3.85
N THR A 153 36.90 -16.86 3.61
CA THR A 153 36.38 -16.53 2.25
C THR A 153 35.14 -15.61 2.30
N CYS A 154 35.09 -14.55 1.48
CA CYS A 154 33.87 -13.72 1.32
C CYS A 154 32.68 -14.51 0.74
N ARG A 155 31.46 -13.98 0.93
CA ARG A 155 30.22 -14.71 0.63
C ARG A 155 29.78 -14.53 -0.82
N SER A 156 28.99 -15.48 -1.33
CA SER A 156 28.61 -15.58 -2.75
C SER A 156 27.79 -14.38 -3.27
N ASP A 157 27.15 -13.65 -2.37
CA ASP A 157 26.32 -12.48 -2.63
C ASP A 157 27.15 -11.22 -2.92
N GLU A 158 28.36 -11.08 -2.35
CA GLU A 158 29.25 -9.91 -2.47
C GLU A 158 30.04 -9.89 -3.79
N PHE A 159 30.47 -8.70 -4.22
CA PHE A 159 31.49 -8.50 -5.25
C PHE A 159 32.85 -8.38 -4.58
N THR A 160 33.81 -9.24 -4.94
CA THR A 160 35.20 -9.08 -4.51
C THR A 160 35.89 -8.05 -5.40
N CYS A 161 36.14 -6.85 -4.86
CA CYS A 161 37.00 -5.84 -5.50
C CYS A 161 38.39 -6.42 -5.78
N ALA A 162 39.13 -5.83 -6.73
CA ALA A 162 40.45 -6.34 -7.12
C ALA A 162 41.47 -6.34 -5.95
N ASN A 163 41.29 -5.41 -5.00
CA ASN A 163 42.04 -5.28 -3.74
C ASN A 163 41.66 -6.31 -2.64
N LYS A 164 40.66 -7.18 -2.88
CA LYS A 164 40.03 -8.15 -1.95
C LYS A 164 39.10 -7.60 -0.86
N HIS A 165 38.75 -6.31 -0.87
CA HIS A 165 37.52 -5.88 -0.18
C HIS A 165 36.28 -6.47 -0.88
N CYS A 166 35.18 -6.55 -0.16
CA CYS A 166 33.95 -7.19 -0.60
C CYS A 166 32.78 -6.20 -0.47
N ILE A 167 32.30 -5.68 -1.61
CA ILE A 167 31.19 -4.69 -1.71
C ILE A 167 29.92 -5.32 -2.30
N GLN A 168 28.84 -4.56 -2.44
CA GLN A 168 27.59 -5.06 -3.01
C GLN A 168 27.52 -4.86 -4.54
N LYS A 169 27.01 -5.86 -5.27
CA LYS A 169 26.84 -5.83 -6.74
C LYS A 169 25.78 -4.82 -7.26
N THR A 170 25.29 -3.94 -6.39
CA THR A 170 24.35 -2.85 -6.70
C THR A 170 25.07 -1.52 -6.92
N TRP A 171 26.24 -1.33 -6.31
CA TRP A 171 27.10 -0.15 -6.43
C TRP A 171 28.03 -0.36 -7.62
N ILE A 172 27.43 -0.33 -8.83
CA ILE A 172 28.07 -0.62 -10.11
C ILE A 172 27.36 0.23 -11.18
N CYS A 173 28.03 1.30 -11.61
CA CYS A 173 27.58 2.29 -12.59
C CYS A 173 26.41 3.19 -12.10
N ASP A 174 26.42 3.59 -10.83
CA ASP A 174 25.52 4.60 -10.24
C ASP A 174 26.19 5.96 -9.92
N SER A 175 27.46 6.14 -10.31
CA SER A 175 28.31 7.35 -10.33
C SER A 175 29.22 7.65 -9.11
N ASP A 176 29.38 6.72 -8.15
CA ASP A 176 30.32 6.84 -7.03
C ASP A 176 31.31 5.63 -6.94
N ASP A 177 32.56 5.84 -6.49
CA ASP A 177 33.61 4.81 -6.40
C ASP A 177 33.63 4.12 -5.03
N ASP A 178 32.88 3.04 -4.88
CA ASP A 178 32.72 2.30 -3.62
C ASP A 178 33.75 1.18 -3.39
N CYS A 179 34.38 0.62 -4.44
CA CYS A 179 35.55 -0.25 -4.27
C CYS A 179 36.81 0.51 -3.77
N GLY A 180 36.85 1.83 -3.93
CA GLY A 180 38.02 2.67 -3.68
C GLY A 180 39.15 2.48 -4.70
N ASP A 181 38.85 1.83 -5.84
CA ASP A 181 39.74 1.64 -6.98
C ASP A 181 39.00 1.78 -8.34
N GLY A 182 37.73 2.19 -8.31
CA GLY A 182 36.86 2.44 -9.45
C GLY A 182 36.51 1.20 -10.29
N SER A 183 36.64 -0.02 -9.75
CA SER A 183 36.37 -1.28 -10.48
C SER A 183 34.91 -1.46 -10.94
N ASP A 184 34.01 -0.68 -10.36
CA ASP A 184 32.55 -0.65 -10.44
C ASP A 184 32.02 0.27 -11.57
N GLU A 185 32.51 1.51 -11.66
CA GLU A 185 31.81 2.62 -12.32
C GLU A 185 31.83 2.75 -13.86
N LYS A 186 32.25 1.73 -14.61
CA LYS A 186 32.83 1.95 -15.97
C LYS A 186 31.87 1.95 -17.21
N ASP A 187 30.52 2.11 -17.16
CA ASP A 187 29.64 1.73 -18.32
C ASP A 187 28.21 2.38 -18.64
N CYS A 188 27.73 3.60 -18.23
CA CYS A 188 26.29 4.12 -18.38
C CYS A 188 25.95 5.52 -19.09
N LYS A 189 24.64 5.97 -19.30
CA LYS A 189 24.02 6.79 -20.47
C LYS A 189 22.81 7.84 -20.27
N PRO A 190 22.53 8.95 -21.08
CA PRO A 190 21.33 9.91 -21.04
C PRO A 190 20.66 10.52 -22.39
N VAL A 191 19.55 11.37 -22.39
CA VAL A 191 18.75 11.95 -23.59
C VAL A 191 17.89 13.31 -23.39
N THR A 192 17.35 14.03 -24.44
CA THR A 192 16.64 15.42 -24.41
C THR A 192 15.33 15.72 -25.30
N CYS A 193 14.72 16.97 -25.29
CA CYS A 193 13.24 17.37 -25.44
C CYS A 193 12.61 18.16 -26.70
N SER A 194 11.55 19.03 -26.54
CA SER A 194 10.38 19.40 -27.46
C SER A 194 9.86 20.92 -27.51
N PRO A 195 8.80 21.39 -28.27
CA PRO A 195 8.58 22.84 -28.63
C PRO A 195 7.26 23.66 -28.29
N SER A 196 6.13 23.11 -27.84
CA SER A 196 5.01 23.97 -27.31
C SER A 196 5.27 24.43 -25.87
N GLU A 197 6.11 23.65 -25.23
CA GLU A 197 6.84 23.89 -24.01
C GLU A 197 8.05 24.81 -24.23
N PHE A 198 8.50 25.43 -23.15
CA PHE A 198 9.88 25.89 -23.03
C PHE A 198 10.75 24.68 -22.63
N ALA A 199 11.73 24.34 -23.46
CA ALA A 199 12.57 23.17 -23.25
C ALA A 199 13.74 23.43 -22.30
N CYS A 200 13.84 22.58 -21.28
CA CYS A 200 14.96 22.48 -20.35
C CYS A 200 15.98 21.44 -20.87
N SER A 201 16.96 21.06 -20.04
CA SER A 201 17.75 19.84 -20.25
C SER A 201 17.03 18.57 -19.75
N ASP A 202 17.66 17.40 -19.95
CA ASP A 202 17.25 16.06 -19.44
C ASP A 202 15.81 15.66 -19.77
N ASN A 203 15.42 15.91 -21.03
CA ASN A 203 14.10 15.61 -21.58
C ASN A 203 12.94 16.31 -20.84
N TYR A 204 13.24 17.35 -20.07
CA TYR A 204 12.24 18.09 -19.32
C TYR A 204 11.71 19.27 -20.15
N CYS A 205 10.39 19.34 -20.26
CA CYS A 205 9.67 20.35 -21.03
C CYS A 205 8.59 20.95 -20.13
N ILE A 206 8.58 22.27 -19.98
CA ILE A 206 7.62 22.99 -19.13
C ILE A 206 6.70 23.88 -19.99
N THR A 207 5.49 24.17 -19.53
CA THR A 207 4.57 25.05 -20.30
C THR A 207 5.22 26.41 -20.58
N SER A 208 5.03 26.95 -21.79
CA SER A 208 5.51 28.29 -22.18
C SER A 208 4.83 29.45 -21.43
N GLN A 209 3.99 29.14 -20.44
CA GLN A 209 3.42 30.06 -19.45
C GLN A 209 4.28 30.20 -18.18
N TRP A 210 5.21 29.27 -17.93
CA TRP A 210 6.17 29.23 -16.82
C TRP A 210 7.54 29.67 -17.36
N ARG A 211 7.81 30.97 -17.29
CA ARG A 211 8.98 31.63 -17.90
C ARG A 211 9.05 33.11 -17.50
N CYS A 212 10.08 33.49 -16.76
CA CYS A 212 10.23 34.83 -16.18
C CYS A 212 9.08 35.20 -15.20
N ASP A 213 8.52 34.23 -14.49
CA ASP A 213 7.50 34.40 -13.43
C ASP A 213 8.05 34.28 -11.98
N GLY A 214 9.30 33.84 -11.81
CA GLY A 214 10.07 34.03 -10.57
C GLY A 214 10.32 32.80 -9.69
N ASP A 215 9.79 31.64 -10.08
CA ASP A 215 10.11 30.32 -9.52
C ASP A 215 11.01 29.54 -10.51
N PHE A 216 11.46 28.31 -10.19
CA PHE A 216 12.36 27.52 -11.05
C PHE A 216 11.69 26.22 -11.49
N ASP A 217 11.10 26.21 -12.68
CA ASP A 217 10.36 25.07 -13.23
C ASP A 217 11.23 24.13 -14.10
N CYS A 218 12.35 24.59 -14.65
CA CYS A 218 13.34 23.69 -15.27
C CYS A 218 14.29 23.07 -14.24
N PRO A 219 14.71 21.78 -14.41
CA PRO A 219 15.77 21.16 -13.61
C PRO A 219 17.07 21.98 -13.60
N ASP A 220 17.37 22.64 -14.71
CA ASP A 220 18.53 23.50 -14.91
C ASP A 220 18.20 25.01 -14.91
N ARG A 221 17.06 25.42 -14.32
CA ARG A 221 16.65 26.82 -14.04
C ARG A 221 16.57 27.76 -15.26
N ARG A 222 16.51 27.17 -16.45
CA ARG A 222 16.67 27.85 -17.76
C ARG A 222 15.54 28.83 -18.08
N ASP A 223 14.38 28.60 -17.47
CA ASP A 223 13.14 29.37 -17.49
C ASP A 223 13.27 30.81 -16.93
N GLU A 224 14.10 30.99 -15.91
CA GLU A 224 14.44 32.29 -15.30
C GLU A 224 15.72 32.93 -15.87
N ILE A 225 16.53 32.16 -16.60
CA ILE A 225 17.82 32.64 -17.14
C ILE A 225 17.61 33.39 -18.46
N GLY A 226 18.11 34.62 -18.53
CA GLY A 226 18.09 35.40 -19.77
C GLY A 226 16.83 36.23 -20.00
N CYS A 227 15.87 36.20 -19.06
CA CYS A 227 15.19 37.43 -18.68
C CYS A 227 16.28 38.52 -18.49
N LYS A 228 16.07 39.75 -18.98
CA LYS A 228 17.03 40.83 -18.64
C LYS A 228 16.96 40.98 -17.10
N TYR A 229 18.08 40.96 -16.37
CA TYR A 229 19.30 41.76 -16.65
C TYR A 229 20.66 41.05 -16.33
N ALA A 230 21.19 40.25 -17.29
CA ALA A 230 22.63 39.95 -17.58
C ALA A 230 23.53 38.97 -16.74
N ASN A 231 23.99 37.86 -17.40
CA ASN A 231 25.21 36.98 -17.21
C ASN A 231 25.10 35.62 -16.38
N GLY A 232 25.69 34.45 -16.85
CA GLY A 232 25.52 32.97 -16.40
C GLY A 232 26.78 32.20 -15.82
N GLU A 233 27.04 30.84 -15.71
CA GLU A 233 26.60 29.43 -16.14
C GLU A 233 27.16 28.34 -15.08
N ARG A 234 27.33 26.95 -15.09
CA ARG A 234 27.11 25.59 -15.81
C ARG A 234 27.51 24.40 -14.79
N HIS A 235 27.65 23.01 -14.90
CA HIS A 235 27.53 21.79 -15.81
C HIS A 235 27.62 20.38 -15.02
N VAL A 236 27.20 19.20 -15.57
CA VAL A 236 27.36 17.71 -15.14
C VAL A 236 27.36 16.77 -16.43
N HIS A 237 27.74 15.46 -16.69
CA HIS A 237 28.07 14.09 -16.06
C HIS A 237 27.53 12.82 -16.89
N CYS A 238 28.34 11.77 -17.29
CA CYS A 238 28.06 10.58 -18.20
C CYS A 238 29.16 9.43 -18.20
N ASN A 239 28.98 8.24 -18.87
CA ASN A 239 30.04 7.20 -19.16
C ASN A 239 29.88 6.35 -20.50
N LYS A 240 30.36 5.09 -20.65
CA LYS A 240 31.04 4.62 -21.92
C LYS A 240 30.52 3.54 -22.92
N LYS A 241 29.45 2.74 -22.74
CA LYS A 241 29.06 1.72 -23.78
C LYS A 241 27.95 2.15 -24.73
N GLY A 242 28.25 2.39 -26.00
CA GLY A 242 27.29 2.95 -26.96
C GLY A 242 27.16 4.47 -26.86
N GLU A 243 28.13 5.15 -26.24
CA GLU A 243 28.33 6.60 -26.36
C GLU A 243 29.79 6.89 -26.63
N PHE A 244 30.04 7.91 -27.45
CA PHE A 244 31.32 8.55 -27.62
C PHE A 244 31.53 9.56 -26.48
N ASP A 245 32.63 9.37 -25.74
CA ASP A 245 33.09 10.30 -24.70
C ASP A 245 33.69 11.54 -25.35
N CYS A 246 33.13 12.70 -25.05
CA CYS A 246 33.55 13.95 -25.64
C CYS A 246 34.89 14.46 -25.07
N GLY A 247 35.30 14.00 -23.89
CA GLY A 247 36.59 14.35 -23.28
C GLY A 247 36.67 15.76 -22.67
N ASP A 248 35.52 16.37 -22.34
CA ASP A 248 35.40 17.60 -21.57
C ASP A 248 34.88 17.38 -20.13
N ASP A 249 35.15 16.19 -19.58
CA ASP A 249 34.92 15.73 -18.19
C ASP A 249 33.48 15.88 -17.65
N PHE A 250 32.53 16.25 -18.51
CA PHE A 250 31.12 16.44 -18.15
C PHE A 250 30.10 15.99 -19.23
N SER A 251 30.43 15.29 -20.33
CA SER A 251 29.40 14.75 -21.26
C SER A 251 29.85 13.56 -22.14
N CYS A 252 28.89 12.69 -22.49
CA CYS A 252 29.01 11.63 -23.51
C CYS A 252 27.71 11.57 -24.34
N ILE A 253 27.79 11.17 -25.61
CA ILE A 253 26.70 11.22 -26.60
C ILE A 253 26.66 9.97 -27.49
N HIS A 254 25.50 9.54 -27.98
CA HIS A 254 25.30 8.14 -28.42
C HIS A 254 26.18 7.75 -29.62
N GLU A 255 26.70 6.51 -29.68
CA GLU A 255 27.66 6.03 -30.70
C GLU A 255 27.06 6.00 -32.14
N SER A 256 25.74 6.19 -32.26
CA SER A 256 25.05 6.44 -33.53
C SER A 256 25.16 7.87 -34.04
N TRP A 257 25.48 8.83 -33.17
CA TRP A 257 25.64 10.27 -33.42
C TRP A 257 27.13 10.60 -33.60
N VAL A 258 27.79 9.83 -34.47
CA VAL A 258 29.23 9.91 -34.70
C VAL A 258 29.49 9.71 -36.20
N CYS A 259 29.93 10.77 -36.87
CA CYS A 259 30.06 10.86 -38.32
C CYS A 259 28.75 10.72 -39.12
N ASP A 260 27.60 11.07 -38.54
CA ASP A 260 26.35 11.27 -39.29
C ASP A 260 26.25 12.69 -39.91
N ARG A 261 27.18 13.58 -39.52
CA ARG A 261 27.46 14.97 -39.93
C ARG A 261 26.94 16.07 -39.00
N GLU A 262 26.32 15.73 -37.88
CA GLU A 262 25.96 16.71 -36.85
C GLU A 262 26.88 16.58 -35.64
N LYS A 263 26.99 17.63 -34.81
CA LYS A 263 27.99 17.75 -33.74
C LYS A 263 27.30 17.67 -32.39
N ASP A 264 27.08 16.46 -31.95
CA ASP A 264 26.38 16.13 -30.71
C ASP A 264 27.29 16.25 -29.48
N CYS A 265 28.61 16.06 -29.64
CA CYS A 265 29.55 16.38 -28.58
C CYS A 265 29.63 17.90 -28.32
N PRO A 266 29.65 18.37 -27.05
CA PRO A 266 29.72 19.81 -26.75
C PRO A 266 30.97 20.51 -27.27
N ASN A 267 32.04 19.75 -27.56
CA ASN A 267 33.27 20.18 -28.20
C ASN A 267 33.45 19.65 -29.65
N GLY A 268 32.51 18.84 -30.15
CA GLY A 268 32.44 18.35 -31.52
C GLY A 268 33.61 17.44 -31.96
N ALA A 269 34.06 16.53 -31.09
CA ALA A 269 35.13 15.57 -31.35
C ALA A 269 34.67 14.26 -32.06
N ASP A 270 33.38 14.00 -32.04
CA ASP A 270 32.61 12.98 -32.79
C ASP A 270 32.82 13.05 -34.31
N GLU A 271 32.63 14.22 -34.90
CA GLU A 271 32.70 14.51 -36.35
C GLU A 271 34.14 14.62 -36.90
N LEU A 272 35.12 14.11 -36.17
CA LEU A 272 36.50 14.15 -36.64
C LEU A 272 36.71 13.11 -37.76
N PRO A 273 37.29 13.48 -38.93
CA PRO A 273 37.48 12.59 -40.10
C PRO A 273 38.39 11.36 -39.91
N LYS A 274 38.71 10.99 -38.68
CA LYS A 274 39.42 9.77 -38.29
C LYS A 274 38.50 8.67 -37.73
N VAL A 275 37.26 9.00 -37.34
CA VAL A 275 36.48 8.12 -36.44
C VAL A 275 35.67 7.05 -37.19
N CYS A 276 34.93 7.38 -38.27
CA CYS A 276 33.93 6.44 -38.82
C CYS A 276 34.01 6.18 -40.33
N HIS A 277 33.50 5.00 -40.75
CA HIS A 277 33.57 4.53 -42.14
C HIS A 277 32.32 3.80 -42.71
N ASN A 278 31.47 3.10 -41.93
CA ASN A 278 30.32 2.31 -42.46
C ASN A 278 29.06 2.35 -41.55
N PHE A 279 27.84 2.25 -42.11
CA PHE A 279 26.53 2.49 -41.45
C PHE A 279 25.38 1.65 -42.06
N THR A 280 24.35 1.29 -41.26
CA THR A 280 23.12 0.54 -41.63
C THR A 280 21.90 0.88 -40.75
N CYS A 281 20.66 0.64 -41.22
CA CYS A 281 19.39 1.19 -40.66
C CYS A 281 18.56 0.26 -39.73
N ARG A 282 17.49 0.83 -39.14
CA ARG A 282 16.52 0.20 -38.20
C ARG A 282 15.36 -0.54 -38.89
N PRO A 283 14.61 -1.45 -38.20
CA PRO A 283 13.62 -2.35 -38.83
C PRO A 283 12.31 -1.67 -39.30
N ASP A 284 11.96 -0.54 -38.72
CA ASP A 284 10.81 0.32 -39.07
C ASP A 284 11.12 1.30 -40.21
N GLN A 285 12.33 1.20 -40.79
CA GLN A 285 12.88 2.14 -41.76
C GLN A 285 13.45 1.38 -42.96
N PHE A 286 13.37 1.97 -44.14
CA PHE A 286 13.98 1.45 -45.36
C PHE A 286 15.38 2.06 -45.54
N GLN A 287 16.37 1.22 -45.87
CA GLN A 287 17.74 1.66 -46.12
C GLN A 287 17.97 1.95 -47.60
N CYS A 288 18.40 3.18 -47.91
CA CYS A 288 18.78 3.54 -49.27
C CYS A 288 20.05 2.77 -49.71
N GLN A 289 20.12 2.36 -50.98
CA GLN A 289 21.02 1.29 -51.42
C GLN A 289 22.47 1.74 -51.70
N HIS A 290 22.67 2.98 -52.17
CA HIS A 290 23.99 3.53 -52.51
C HIS A 290 24.46 4.69 -51.60
N ILE A 291 23.53 5.40 -50.94
CA ILE A 291 23.83 6.43 -49.95
C ILE A 291 23.22 5.99 -48.62
N ARG A 292 23.96 6.16 -47.53
CA ARG A 292 23.66 5.54 -46.23
C ARG A 292 22.68 6.38 -45.41
N ASN A 293 21.50 6.61 -45.99
CA ASN A 293 20.36 7.22 -45.31
C ASN A 293 19.30 6.15 -45.01
N CYS A 294 18.52 6.40 -43.97
CA CYS A 294 17.33 5.65 -43.62
C CYS A 294 16.11 6.54 -43.87
N ILE A 295 15.07 6.01 -44.52
CA ILE A 295 13.77 6.68 -44.64
C ILE A 295 12.72 5.91 -43.84
N SER A 296 11.72 6.59 -43.28
CA SER A 296 10.69 5.91 -42.48
C SER A 296 9.87 4.94 -43.34
N GLY A 297 9.44 3.80 -42.77
CA GLY A 297 8.78 2.72 -43.52
C GLY A 297 7.46 3.09 -44.21
N HIS A 298 6.85 4.24 -43.88
CA HIS A 298 5.69 4.79 -44.58
C HIS A 298 6.04 5.65 -45.81
N LEU A 299 7.33 5.97 -46.00
CA LEU A 299 7.87 6.65 -47.18
C LEU A 299 8.41 5.65 -48.22
N TYR A 300 8.49 4.36 -47.89
CA TYR A 300 8.83 3.31 -48.84
C TYR A 300 7.62 2.98 -49.73
N CYS A 301 7.80 2.97 -51.05
CA CYS A 301 6.73 2.72 -52.04
C CYS A 301 5.59 3.74 -52.02
N ASN A 302 5.92 5.03 -51.88
CA ASN A 302 4.95 6.13 -51.81
C ASN A 302 4.68 6.84 -53.16
N GLY A 303 5.49 6.59 -54.19
CA GLY A 303 5.40 7.23 -55.51
C GLY A 303 6.31 8.45 -55.71
N LYS A 304 7.14 8.80 -54.73
CA LYS A 304 8.18 9.86 -54.80
C LYS A 304 9.54 9.30 -54.39
N ILE A 305 10.59 10.05 -54.71
CA ILE A 305 11.99 9.61 -54.54
C ILE A 305 12.62 10.43 -53.42
N GLU A 306 12.70 9.83 -52.24
CA GLU A 306 13.29 10.42 -51.04
C GLU A 306 14.72 9.89 -50.79
N CYS A 307 15.00 8.64 -51.18
CA CYS A 307 16.36 8.13 -51.34
C CYS A 307 17.05 8.79 -52.54
N ALA A 308 18.23 9.39 -52.36
CA ALA A 308 18.95 10.11 -53.42
C ALA A 308 19.42 9.23 -54.62
N ASP A 309 19.32 7.91 -54.52
CA ASP A 309 19.54 6.93 -55.59
C ASP A 309 18.23 6.29 -56.12
N GLY A 310 17.08 6.66 -55.56
CA GLY A 310 15.74 6.15 -55.84
C GLY A 310 15.59 4.66 -55.59
N SER A 311 16.21 4.12 -54.55
CA SER A 311 16.14 2.70 -54.17
C SER A 311 14.85 2.30 -53.43
N ASP A 312 14.19 3.29 -52.84
CA ASP A 312 12.87 3.27 -52.19
C ASP A 312 11.72 2.87 -53.13
N GLU A 313 11.66 3.45 -54.32
CA GLU A 313 10.58 3.19 -55.29
C GLU A 313 10.87 2.00 -56.23
N LYS A 314 11.89 1.20 -55.94
CA LYS A 314 12.29 0.07 -56.79
C LYS A 314 11.81 -1.26 -56.18
N ASN A 315 10.91 -1.91 -56.91
CA ASN A 315 10.32 -3.25 -56.65
C ASN A 315 9.09 -3.29 -55.72
N CYS A 316 8.32 -2.20 -55.68
CA CYS A 316 6.98 -2.12 -55.08
C CYS A 316 5.94 -2.97 -55.84
N THR A 317 5.03 -3.66 -55.14
CA THR A 317 4.17 -4.71 -55.75
C THR A 317 2.65 -4.54 -55.58
N THR A 318 2.16 -3.54 -54.84
CA THR A 318 0.72 -3.29 -54.62
C THR A 318 0.34 -1.83 -54.88
N LYS A 319 -0.92 -1.60 -55.27
CA LYS A 319 -1.43 -0.29 -55.72
C LYS A 319 -1.57 0.72 -54.56
N ALA A 320 -1.58 1.99 -54.96
CA ALA A 320 -1.66 3.18 -54.11
C ALA A 320 -2.78 3.15 -53.05
N ILE A 321 -2.46 3.77 -51.92
CA ILE A 321 -3.39 4.17 -50.86
C ILE A 321 -4.02 5.51 -51.28
N GLY A 322 -5.30 5.75 -50.94
CA GLY A 322 -5.98 7.03 -51.19
C GLY A 322 -5.43 8.18 -50.35
N CYS A 323 -5.73 9.41 -50.75
CA CYS A 323 -5.15 10.61 -50.14
C CYS A 323 -5.55 10.80 -48.66
N ASP A 324 -4.66 11.40 -47.86
CA ASP A 324 -4.95 11.75 -46.46
C ASP A 324 -5.96 12.91 -46.37
N PRO A 325 -7.19 12.69 -45.88
CA PRO A 325 -8.23 13.72 -45.84
C PRO A 325 -7.98 14.81 -44.79
N SER A 326 -6.93 14.70 -43.97
CA SER A 326 -6.55 15.72 -42.99
C SER A 326 -5.59 16.78 -43.54
N THR A 327 -4.77 16.45 -44.55
CA THR A 327 -3.77 17.34 -45.16
C THR A 327 -3.86 17.49 -46.68
N GLN A 328 -4.55 16.59 -47.38
CA GLN A 328 -4.58 16.48 -48.84
C GLN A 328 -6.02 16.44 -49.40
N PHE A 329 -6.14 16.74 -50.69
CA PHE A 329 -7.36 16.64 -51.48
C PHE A 329 -7.15 15.69 -52.66
N GLU A 330 -8.10 14.78 -52.87
CA GLU A 330 -8.06 13.74 -53.90
C GLU A 330 -8.74 14.23 -55.20
N CYS A 331 -7.97 14.46 -56.26
CA CYS A 331 -8.52 14.64 -57.60
C CYS A 331 -9.06 13.30 -58.15
N SER A 332 -10.06 13.31 -59.04
CA SER A 332 -10.71 12.10 -59.57
C SER A 332 -9.82 11.11 -60.36
N GLU A 333 -8.60 11.51 -60.75
CA GLU A 333 -7.57 10.63 -61.31
C GLU A 333 -6.75 9.87 -60.24
N GLY A 334 -7.03 10.08 -58.94
CA GLY A 334 -6.30 9.47 -57.81
C GLY A 334 -5.01 10.21 -57.43
N SER A 335 -4.88 11.49 -57.78
CA SER A 335 -3.73 12.33 -57.47
C SER A 335 -4.01 13.24 -56.27
N CYS A 336 -3.12 13.23 -55.28
CA CYS A 336 -3.25 14.02 -54.05
C CYS A 336 -2.56 15.39 -54.17
N ILE A 337 -3.33 16.47 -54.01
CA ILE A 337 -2.80 17.84 -53.87
C ILE A 337 -2.91 18.33 -52.42
N SER A 338 -2.11 19.33 -52.03
CA SER A 338 -2.23 19.97 -50.71
C SER A 338 -3.58 20.67 -50.58
N LEU A 339 -4.17 20.69 -49.37
CA LEU A 339 -5.32 21.56 -49.08
C LEU A 339 -5.01 23.05 -49.35
N SER A 340 -3.74 23.49 -49.26
CA SER A 340 -3.32 24.85 -49.64
C SER A 340 -3.31 25.10 -51.16
N SER A 341 -3.46 24.05 -51.97
CA SER A 341 -3.56 24.10 -53.44
C SER A 341 -5.01 24.05 -53.93
N VAL A 342 -5.97 23.82 -53.04
CA VAL A 342 -7.41 23.90 -53.34
C VAL A 342 -7.86 25.36 -53.23
N CYS A 343 -8.70 25.84 -54.14
CA CYS A 343 -9.24 27.21 -54.12
C CYS A 343 -8.21 28.36 -54.18
N ASN A 344 -7.06 28.11 -54.82
CA ASN A 344 -6.00 29.09 -55.00
C ASN A 344 -6.07 29.86 -56.34
N LYS A 345 -7.04 29.53 -57.22
CA LYS A 345 -7.28 30.04 -58.60
C LYS A 345 -6.27 29.59 -59.65
N ASN A 346 -5.49 28.56 -59.36
CA ASN A 346 -4.66 27.83 -60.31
C ASN A 346 -5.25 26.42 -60.48
N ARG A 347 -4.91 25.76 -61.58
CA ARG A 347 -5.37 24.40 -61.89
C ARG A 347 -4.31 23.41 -61.45
N ASP A 348 -4.42 22.95 -60.21
CA ASP A 348 -3.54 21.96 -59.59
C ASP A 348 -4.11 20.52 -59.75
N CYS A 349 -5.44 20.35 -59.80
CA CYS A 349 -6.10 19.13 -60.31
C CYS A 349 -6.35 19.19 -61.82
N ILE A 350 -6.16 18.07 -62.52
CA ILE A 350 -6.40 17.97 -63.98
C ILE A 350 -7.87 18.27 -64.33
N GLY A 351 -8.82 17.94 -63.45
CA GLY A 351 -10.27 18.08 -63.68
C GLY A 351 -10.91 19.45 -63.41
N TRP A 352 -10.18 20.44 -62.85
CA TRP A 352 -10.78 21.66 -62.24
C TRP A 352 -11.69 21.37 -61.02
N GLU A 353 -11.46 20.26 -60.32
CA GLU A 353 -12.26 19.85 -59.15
C GLU A 353 -11.83 20.58 -57.86
N ASP A 354 -10.56 20.98 -57.83
CA ASP A 354 -9.88 21.92 -56.92
C ASP A 354 -10.44 23.35 -56.97
N GLU A 355 -10.95 23.77 -58.13
CA GLU A 355 -11.40 25.13 -58.43
C GLU A 355 -12.91 25.19 -58.78
N ASN A 356 -13.70 24.29 -58.20
CA ASN A 356 -15.12 24.17 -58.49
C ASN A 356 -15.92 25.39 -57.97
N GLU A 357 -16.26 26.34 -58.86
CA GLU A 357 -16.99 27.59 -58.59
C GLU A 357 -18.28 27.48 -57.73
N LYS A 358 -18.83 26.27 -57.54
CA LYS A 358 -20.05 26.02 -56.75
C LYS A 358 -19.83 25.50 -55.33
N LEU A 359 -18.60 25.09 -54.99
CA LEU A 359 -18.24 24.49 -53.70
C LEU A 359 -17.01 25.17 -53.08
N CYS A 360 -16.18 25.81 -53.91
CA CYS A 360 -14.92 26.40 -53.54
C CYS A 360 -15.07 27.67 -52.71
N GLY A 361 -14.44 27.73 -51.54
CA GLY A 361 -14.40 28.92 -50.68
C GLY A 361 -15.75 29.32 -50.06
N ILE A 362 -16.71 28.39 -49.97
CA ILE A 362 -17.97 28.59 -49.27
C ILE A 362 -17.81 28.16 -47.81
N ASN A 363 -17.81 29.12 -46.89
CA ASN A 363 -17.74 28.80 -45.47
C ASN A 363 -19.10 28.28 -44.95
N GLU A 364 -19.24 26.96 -44.77
CA GLU A 364 -20.47 26.37 -44.23
C GLU A 364 -20.60 26.55 -42.71
N CYS A 365 -19.49 26.75 -41.99
CA CYS A 365 -19.52 26.99 -40.54
C CYS A 365 -20.32 28.25 -40.15
N LEU A 366 -20.30 29.30 -40.98
CA LEU A 366 -21.15 30.50 -40.82
C LEU A 366 -22.66 30.18 -40.85
N LYS A 367 -23.07 29.02 -41.39
CA LYS A 367 -24.47 28.61 -41.53
C LYS A 367 -24.82 27.53 -40.51
N ASN A 368 -25.27 27.96 -39.33
CA ASN A 368 -25.66 27.05 -38.23
C ASN A 368 -24.51 26.11 -37.81
N ASN A 369 -23.28 26.64 -37.75
CA ASN A 369 -22.08 25.89 -37.35
C ASN A 369 -21.83 24.64 -38.22
N GLY A 370 -22.22 24.64 -39.51
CA GLY A 370 -22.24 23.44 -40.37
C GLY A 370 -23.22 22.33 -39.95
N GLY A 371 -23.94 22.51 -38.83
CA GLY A 371 -24.63 21.42 -38.13
C GLY A 371 -23.73 20.66 -37.13
N CYS A 372 -22.53 21.16 -36.83
CA CYS A 372 -21.67 20.70 -35.76
C CYS A 372 -22.18 21.17 -34.39
N SER A 373 -22.09 20.29 -33.38
CA SER A 373 -22.57 20.57 -32.02
C SER A 373 -21.66 21.47 -31.20
N GLN A 374 -20.35 21.44 -31.45
CA GLN A 374 -19.36 22.29 -30.78
C GLN A 374 -18.51 23.06 -31.79
N ILE A 375 -17.41 22.46 -32.29
CA ILE A 375 -16.47 23.13 -33.19
C ILE A 375 -16.81 22.76 -34.63
N CYS A 376 -16.79 23.76 -35.52
CA CYS A 376 -16.85 23.57 -36.96
C CYS A 376 -15.53 24.10 -37.56
N ILE A 377 -14.83 23.23 -38.28
CA ILE A 377 -13.58 23.54 -38.98
C ILE A 377 -13.91 23.63 -40.46
N ASP A 378 -13.80 24.85 -40.98
CA ASP A 378 -13.95 25.18 -42.39
C ASP A 378 -12.77 24.61 -43.19
N LEU A 379 -13.04 23.97 -44.32
CA LEU A 379 -12.03 23.44 -45.24
C LEU A 379 -12.14 24.18 -46.58
N PRO A 380 -11.10 24.17 -47.44
CA PRO A 380 -11.15 24.82 -48.75
C PRO A 380 -12.33 24.37 -49.64
N ILE A 381 -12.73 23.10 -49.49
CA ILE A 381 -13.98 22.53 -50.00
C ILE A 381 -14.65 21.79 -48.83
N GLY A 382 -15.84 22.25 -48.41
CA GLY A 382 -16.61 21.63 -47.34
C GLY A 382 -16.15 22.01 -45.92
N PHE A 383 -16.63 21.27 -44.93
CA PHE A 383 -16.30 21.47 -43.51
C PHE A 383 -16.23 20.12 -42.78
N ARG A 384 -15.57 20.10 -41.62
CA ARG A 384 -15.62 19.01 -40.64
C ARG A 384 -16.00 19.50 -39.26
N CYS A 385 -16.59 18.64 -38.44
CA CYS A 385 -16.90 18.95 -37.05
C CYS A 385 -15.80 18.41 -36.13
N ASP A 386 -15.59 19.10 -35.01
CA ASP A 386 -14.62 18.72 -33.98
C ASP A 386 -15.17 19.05 -32.59
N CYS A 387 -14.49 18.58 -31.55
CA CYS A 387 -14.94 18.67 -30.16
C CYS A 387 -13.94 19.40 -29.27
N SER A 388 -14.46 19.94 -28.17
CA SER A 388 -13.65 20.56 -27.12
C SER A 388 -12.93 19.48 -26.32
N ILE A 389 -11.85 19.84 -25.63
CA ILE A 389 -11.19 18.95 -24.65
C ILE A 389 -12.25 18.46 -23.64
N GLY A 390 -12.20 17.17 -23.30
CA GLY A 390 -13.23 16.50 -22.48
C GLY A 390 -14.44 15.94 -23.26
N TYR A 391 -14.48 16.09 -24.59
CA TYR A 391 -15.57 15.58 -25.43
C TYR A 391 -15.06 14.76 -26.62
N ARG A 392 -15.86 13.77 -27.06
CA ARG A 392 -15.58 12.89 -28.20
C ARG A 392 -16.66 12.99 -29.28
N LEU A 393 -16.24 12.93 -30.55
CA LEU A 393 -17.14 13.00 -31.70
C LEU A 393 -17.77 11.62 -31.97
N ILE A 394 -19.11 11.55 -32.08
CA ILE A 394 -19.83 10.28 -32.31
C ILE A 394 -20.36 10.18 -33.76
N ASP A 395 -21.23 11.10 -34.21
CA ASP A 395 -21.85 11.03 -35.55
C ASP A 395 -21.21 12.00 -36.58
N ASN A 396 -19.89 12.19 -36.52
CA ASN A 396 -19.15 13.25 -37.25
C ASN A 396 -19.72 14.68 -37.06
N ARG A 397 -20.55 14.91 -36.04
CA ARG A 397 -21.24 16.18 -35.73
C ARG A 397 -21.54 16.39 -34.26
N THR A 398 -21.94 15.32 -33.58
CA THR A 398 -22.31 15.26 -32.15
C THR A 398 -21.08 15.01 -31.28
N CYS A 399 -20.86 15.88 -30.29
CA CYS A 399 -19.80 15.80 -29.31
C CYS A 399 -20.39 15.40 -27.95
N ASP A 400 -20.12 14.17 -27.53
CA ASP A 400 -20.55 13.64 -26.25
C ASP A 400 -19.44 13.73 -25.21
N ASP A 401 -19.85 13.84 -23.95
CA ASP A 401 -19.00 13.91 -22.76
C ASP A 401 -18.12 12.66 -22.62
N ILE A 402 -16.85 12.84 -22.25
CA ILE A 402 -15.96 11.72 -21.88
C ILE A 402 -16.02 11.57 -20.36
N ASP A 403 -16.58 10.46 -19.88
CA ASP A 403 -16.60 10.16 -18.43
C ASP A 403 -15.22 9.60 -18.00
N GLU A 404 -14.30 10.48 -17.62
CA GLU A 404 -12.93 10.08 -17.27
C GLU A 404 -12.89 9.28 -15.95
N CYS A 405 -13.97 9.26 -15.17
CA CYS A 405 -14.08 8.43 -13.96
C CYS A 405 -14.29 6.94 -14.26
N LEU A 406 -14.53 6.57 -15.52
CA LEU A 406 -14.50 5.17 -15.97
C LEU A 406 -13.07 4.64 -16.13
N GLU A 407 -12.10 5.51 -16.40
CA GLU A 407 -10.69 5.14 -16.58
C GLU A 407 -9.97 4.96 -15.23
N PRO A 408 -9.46 3.76 -14.89
CA PRO A 408 -8.83 3.53 -13.59
C PRO A 408 -7.49 4.25 -13.50
N GLY A 409 -7.39 5.21 -12.57
CA GLY A 409 -6.17 6.00 -12.32
C GLY A 409 -6.32 7.50 -12.57
N THR A 410 -7.43 7.93 -13.20
CA THR A 410 -7.80 9.35 -13.35
C THR A 410 -7.81 10.11 -12.00
N CYS A 411 -8.20 9.44 -10.92
CA CYS A 411 -8.11 9.92 -9.53
C CYS A 411 -7.64 8.80 -8.59
N SER A 412 -6.84 9.13 -7.58
CA SER A 412 -6.38 8.15 -6.57
C SER A 412 -7.49 7.47 -5.75
N GLN A 413 -8.60 8.19 -5.53
CA GLN A 413 -9.64 7.84 -4.56
C GLN A 413 -11.04 8.12 -5.12
N PHE A 414 -11.60 9.32 -4.92
CA PHE A 414 -12.94 9.65 -5.40
C PHE A 414 -12.86 10.51 -6.67
N CYS A 415 -13.63 10.14 -7.68
CA CYS A 415 -13.79 10.86 -8.94
C CYS A 415 -15.25 11.32 -9.09
N MET A 416 -15.45 12.52 -9.64
CA MET A 416 -16.76 13.03 -10.06
C MET A 416 -16.61 13.59 -11.49
N ASN A 417 -17.38 13.07 -12.45
CA ASN A 417 -17.41 13.63 -13.79
C ASN A 417 -18.25 14.94 -13.78
N GLU A 418 -17.70 16.04 -14.30
CA GLU A 418 -18.41 17.28 -14.63
C GLU A 418 -18.27 17.51 -16.15
N LYS A 419 -19.23 18.17 -16.81
CA LYS A 419 -19.30 18.13 -18.29
C LYS A 419 -18.10 18.75 -19.00
N GLY A 420 -17.27 17.91 -19.62
CA GLY A 420 -15.99 18.27 -20.24
C GLY A 420 -14.79 18.35 -19.29
N SER A 421 -14.91 17.88 -18.03
CA SER A 421 -13.82 17.82 -17.06
C SER A 421 -14.18 17.04 -15.78
N PHE A 422 -13.41 16.02 -15.43
CA PHE A 422 -13.49 15.37 -14.11
C PHE A 422 -12.96 16.22 -12.94
N LYS A 423 -13.33 15.80 -11.73
CA LYS A 423 -12.90 16.40 -10.46
C LYS A 423 -12.62 15.35 -9.39
N CYS A 424 -11.35 15.18 -9.06
CA CYS A 424 -10.92 14.30 -7.98
C CYS A 424 -11.18 14.89 -6.58
N SER A 425 -11.42 14.02 -5.60
CA SER A 425 -11.43 14.35 -4.17
C SER A 425 -10.88 13.18 -3.33
N CYS A 426 -10.45 13.48 -2.10
CA CYS A 426 -9.80 12.53 -1.21
C CYS A 426 -10.68 12.19 0.00
N ALA A 427 -10.47 11.02 0.59
CA ALA A 427 -11.11 10.58 1.81
C ALA A 427 -10.60 11.34 3.05
N ALA A 428 -11.32 11.23 4.17
CA ALA A 428 -10.87 11.79 5.44
C ALA A 428 -9.50 11.22 5.83
N GLY A 429 -8.57 12.09 6.24
CA GLY A 429 -7.16 11.74 6.49
C GLY A 429 -6.25 11.84 5.25
N TYR A 430 -6.80 12.04 4.04
CA TYR A 430 -6.00 12.24 2.83
C TYR A 430 -6.12 13.68 2.30
N LEU A 431 -5.00 14.23 1.87
CA LEU A 431 -4.89 15.53 1.20
C LEU A 431 -4.56 15.34 -0.28
N LYS A 432 -4.93 16.33 -1.10
CA LYS A 432 -4.45 16.40 -2.48
C LYS A 432 -2.96 16.69 -2.49
N ASP A 433 -2.24 16.05 -3.41
CA ASP A 433 -0.86 16.42 -3.70
C ASP A 433 -0.83 17.82 -4.34
N PRO A 434 -0.07 18.80 -3.80
CA PRO A 434 0.05 20.13 -4.40
C PRO A 434 0.60 20.10 -5.83
N SER A 435 1.47 19.15 -6.14
CA SER A 435 2.06 18.98 -7.49
C SER A 435 1.10 18.32 -8.47
N ASN A 436 0.14 17.51 -8.00
CA ASN A 436 -0.84 16.85 -8.85
C ASN A 436 -2.19 16.70 -8.17
N HIS A 437 -3.13 17.56 -8.57
CA HIS A 437 -4.47 17.69 -7.99
C HIS A 437 -5.39 16.46 -8.21
N THR A 438 -4.96 15.44 -8.96
CA THR A 438 -5.66 14.15 -9.05
C THR A 438 -5.25 13.15 -7.98
N ARG A 439 -4.07 13.35 -7.38
CA ARG A 439 -3.43 12.40 -6.47
C ARG A 439 -3.76 12.70 -5.00
N CYS A 440 -3.96 11.65 -4.20
CA CYS A 440 -4.31 11.75 -2.78
C CYS A 440 -3.25 11.06 -1.91
N LYS A 441 -2.53 11.85 -1.09
CA LYS A 441 -1.53 11.40 -0.12
C LYS A 441 -2.04 11.48 1.31
N ALA A 442 -1.49 10.67 2.20
CA ALA A 442 -1.82 10.73 3.63
C ALA A 442 -1.47 12.11 4.21
N ALA A 443 -2.37 12.68 5.03
CA ALA A 443 -2.15 13.96 5.70
C ALA A 443 -1.14 13.87 6.84
N GLU A 444 -1.16 12.74 7.56
CA GLU A 444 -0.38 12.48 8.76
C GLU A 444 0.05 11.00 8.79
N GLY A 445 1.25 10.75 9.32
CA GLY A 445 1.84 9.41 9.46
C GLY A 445 2.92 9.10 8.42
N HIS A 446 3.99 8.44 8.86
CA HIS A 446 5.03 7.92 7.97
C HIS A 446 4.71 6.44 7.68
N ALA A 447 4.45 6.10 6.43
CA ALA A 447 4.16 4.73 6.03
C ALA A 447 5.42 3.85 6.16
N SER A 448 5.24 2.62 6.64
CA SER A 448 6.28 1.60 6.70
C SER A 448 5.79 0.30 6.05
N LEU A 449 6.68 -0.56 5.58
CA LEU A 449 6.36 -1.95 5.25
C LEU A 449 6.76 -2.84 6.42
N LEU A 450 5.78 -3.49 7.05
CA LEU A 450 5.99 -4.57 8.02
C LEU A 450 5.95 -5.90 7.26
N PHE A 451 6.97 -6.75 7.41
CA PHE A 451 7.08 -7.99 6.66
C PHE A 451 7.71 -9.14 7.46
N THR A 452 7.35 -10.37 7.09
CA THR A 452 7.97 -11.59 7.62
C THR A 452 9.02 -12.13 6.67
N ARG A 453 10.14 -12.60 7.23
CA ARG A 453 10.93 -13.70 6.67
C ARG A 453 10.65 -14.93 7.54
N ARG A 454 11.09 -16.12 7.11
CA ARG A 454 10.83 -17.37 7.87
C ARG A 454 11.33 -17.35 9.33
N HIS A 455 12.36 -16.53 9.64
CA HIS A 455 13.07 -16.55 10.92
C HIS A 455 13.05 -15.23 11.71
N ASP A 456 12.54 -14.13 11.14
CA ASP A 456 12.33 -12.87 11.85
C ASP A 456 11.26 -11.99 11.20
N ILE A 457 10.77 -11.01 11.96
CA ILE A 457 9.77 -10.02 11.53
C ILE A 457 10.45 -8.66 11.53
N ARG A 458 10.29 -7.90 10.44
CA ARG A 458 10.99 -6.64 10.21
C ARG A 458 10.04 -5.55 9.73
N LYS A 459 10.44 -4.29 9.95
CA LYS A 459 9.73 -3.09 9.53
C LYS A 459 10.71 -2.14 8.83
N VAL A 460 10.39 -1.70 7.62
CA VAL A 460 11.16 -0.66 6.90
C VAL A 460 10.33 0.60 6.69
N ALA A 461 10.88 1.76 7.02
CA ALA A 461 10.22 3.05 6.76
C ALA A 461 10.31 3.42 5.26
N LEU A 462 9.20 3.81 4.63
CA LEU A 462 9.16 4.04 3.17
C LEU A 462 9.81 5.36 2.72
N ASP A 463 10.10 6.27 3.65
CA ASP A 463 10.72 7.58 3.43
C ASP A 463 12.25 7.55 3.56
N ARG A 464 12.78 6.71 4.45
CA ARG A 464 14.23 6.60 4.75
C ARG A 464 14.85 5.27 4.34
N LEU A 465 14.04 4.27 4.00
CA LEU A 465 14.43 2.86 3.83
C LEU A 465 15.15 2.24 5.04
N GLU A 466 15.03 2.88 6.21
CA GLU A 466 15.60 2.43 7.48
C GLU A 466 14.89 1.15 7.96
N MET A 467 15.66 0.07 8.14
CA MET A 467 15.15 -1.26 8.49
C MET A 467 15.34 -1.55 9.98
N THR A 468 14.25 -1.88 10.65
CA THR A 468 14.20 -2.33 12.05
C THR A 468 13.79 -3.80 12.14
N SER A 469 14.34 -4.52 13.13
CA SER A 469 13.96 -5.90 13.46
C SER A 469 13.04 -5.86 14.68
N ILE A 470 11.85 -6.45 14.54
CA ILE A 470 10.76 -6.37 15.51
C ILE A 470 10.69 -7.62 16.38
N VAL A 471 10.64 -8.79 15.74
CA VAL A 471 10.67 -10.10 16.40
C VAL A 471 11.84 -10.88 15.85
N LYS A 472 12.68 -11.42 16.72
CA LYS A 472 13.78 -12.32 16.34
C LYS A 472 13.39 -13.79 16.59
N ASP A 473 14.13 -14.69 15.96
CA ASP A 473 14.12 -16.13 16.27
C ASP A 473 12.72 -16.80 16.21
N THR A 474 11.96 -16.45 15.16
CA THR A 474 10.83 -17.27 14.70
C THR A 474 11.36 -18.54 14.02
N LYS A 475 10.60 -19.63 14.04
CA LYS A 475 11.06 -20.92 13.51
C LYS A 475 10.62 -21.09 12.05
N MET A 476 9.36 -20.81 11.77
CA MET A 476 8.82 -20.71 10.41
C MET A 476 7.59 -19.79 10.38
N ALA A 477 7.81 -18.49 10.56
CA ALA A 477 6.76 -17.47 10.45
C ALA A 477 6.14 -17.49 9.05
N ALA A 478 4.84 -17.79 8.96
CA ALA A 478 4.14 -18.02 7.69
C ALA A 478 3.23 -16.84 7.32
N ALA A 479 2.34 -16.43 8.22
CA ALA A 479 1.44 -15.29 8.06
C ALA A 479 1.61 -14.25 9.19
N LEU A 480 1.18 -13.02 8.92
CA LEU A 480 1.34 -11.84 9.77
C LEU A 480 0.17 -10.87 9.53
N ASP A 481 -0.34 -10.25 10.60
CA ASP A 481 -1.12 -9.01 10.53
C ASP A 481 -0.93 -8.20 11.83
N PHE A 482 -1.58 -7.04 11.97
CA PHE A 482 -1.33 -6.10 13.07
C PHE A 482 -2.60 -5.37 13.55
N VAL A 483 -2.48 -4.60 14.63
CA VAL A 483 -3.45 -3.60 15.11
C VAL A 483 -2.70 -2.30 15.33
N PHE A 484 -2.84 -1.35 14.41
CA PHE A 484 -2.06 -0.10 14.41
C PHE A 484 -2.28 0.69 15.70
N ARG A 485 -3.55 0.84 16.12
CA ARG A 485 -3.96 1.66 17.27
C ARG A 485 -3.34 1.25 18.60
N THR A 486 -3.00 -0.03 18.76
CA THR A 486 -2.38 -0.58 19.98
C THR A 486 -0.94 -1.01 19.77
N GLY A 487 -0.37 -0.81 18.57
CA GLY A 487 0.95 -1.31 18.20
C GLY A 487 1.10 -2.83 18.34
N MET A 488 0.02 -3.62 18.25
CA MET A 488 0.13 -5.09 18.41
C MET A 488 0.39 -5.75 17.05
N ILE A 489 1.25 -6.76 17.01
CA ILE A 489 1.47 -7.63 15.86
C ILE A 489 1.05 -9.07 16.19
N PHE A 490 0.58 -9.80 15.19
CA PHE A 490 0.09 -11.17 15.29
C PHE A 490 0.69 -12.01 14.15
N TRP A 491 1.23 -13.19 14.44
CA TRP A 491 1.80 -14.06 13.40
C TRP A 491 1.58 -15.55 13.68
N SER A 492 1.56 -16.34 12.62
CA SER A 492 1.56 -17.80 12.70
C SER A 492 2.99 -18.36 12.58
N ASP A 493 3.38 -19.26 13.47
CA ASP A 493 4.54 -20.14 13.25
C ASP A 493 4.04 -21.52 12.81
N SER A 494 4.30 -21.83 11.54
CA SER A 494 3.86 -23.07 10.88
C SER A 494 4.66 -24.31 11.31
N SER A 495 5.81 -24.14 11.97
CA SER A 495 6.62 -25.24 12.48
C SER A 495 6.34 -25.54 13.96
N GLU A 496 6.15 -24.51 14.79
CA GLU A 496 5.71 -24.66 16.19
C GLU A 496 4.20 -24.93 16.29
N LYS A 497 3.44 -24.66 15.21
CA LYS A 497 1.97 -24.79 15.10
C LYS A 497 1.22 -23.92 16.10
N LYS A 498 1.62 -22.65 16.18
CA LYS A 498 1.07 -21.66 17.10
C LYS A 498 0.78 -20.34 16.42
N ILE A 499 -0.17 -19.59 16.95
CA ILE A 499 -0.35 -18.17 16.64
C ILE A 499 0.11 -17.37 17.85
N TYR A 500 0.96 -16.39 17.61
CA TYR A 500 1.58 -15.51 18.60
C TYR A 500 1.06 -14.08 18.46
N LYS A 501 1.14 -13.30 19.55
CA LYS A 501 1.01 -11.84 19.54
C LYS A 501 2.07 -11.18 20.41
N ALA A 502 2.55 -10.00 20.01
CA ALA A 502 3.48 -9.17 20.77
C ALA A 502 3.24 -7.68 20.48
N PRO A 503 3.69 -6.74 21.35
CA PRO A 503 3.81 -5.33 20.99
C PRO A 503 4.87 -5.14 19.91
N ILE A 504 4.73 -4.13 19.04
CA ILE A 504 5.66 -3.84 17.95
C ILE A 504 6.98 -3.23 18.43
N ASP A 505 6.96 -2.56 19.57
CA ASP A 505 8.15 -1.95 20.19
C ASP A 505 8.90 -2.95 21.10
N GLU A 506 8.20 -4.02 21.54
CA GLU A 506 8.68 -5.03 22.49
C GLU A 506 8.50 -6.46 21.94
N GLY A 507 8.72 -6.64 20.62
CA GLY A 507 8.29 -7.83 19.86
C GLY A 507 8.85 -9.19 20.30
N ASN A 508 9.86 -9.21 21.17
CA ASN A 508 10.36 -10.43 21.80
C ASN A 508 9.48 -10.95 22.95
N GLU A 509 8.64 -10.11 23.59
CA GLU A 509 7.68 -10.53 24.62
C GLU A 509 6.43 -11.17 23.99
N ARG A 510 6.66 -12.30 23.30
CA ARG A 510 5.63 -13.02 22.55
C ARG A 510 4.72 -13.85 23.45
N THR A 511 3.43 -13.51 23.46
CA THR A 511 2.38 -14.31 24.10
C THR A 511 1.71 -15.23 23.08
N VAL A 512 1.32 -16.44 23.50
CA VAL A 512 0.60 -17.38 22.63
C VAL A 512 -0.88 -17.03 22.63
N VAL A 513 -1.48 -16.99 21.44
CA VAL A 513 -2.93 -16.83 21.24
C VAL A 513 -3.60 -18.19 21.03
N ILE A 514 -3.01 -19.03 20.17
CA ILE A 514 -3.49 -20.40 19.89
C ILE A 514 -2.30 -21.35 20.01
N ASP A 515 -2.41 -22.37 20.86
CA ASP A 515 -1.41 -23.43 21.06
C ASP A 515 -1.86 -24.83 20.62
N ASP A 516 -3.15 -24.99 20.30
CA ASP A 516 -3.80 -26.25 19.93
C ASP A 516 -4.34 -26.25 18.50
N GLY A 517 -4.57 -27.44 17.93
CA GLY A 517 -5.44 -27.60 16.76
C GLY A 517 -5.04 -26.85 15.49
N LEU A 518 -3.78 -26.45 15.32
CA LEU A 518 -3.24 -25.85 14.09
C LEU A 518 -2.40 -26.87 13.31
N THR A 519 -2.38 -26.75 11.99
CA THR A 519 -1.52 -27.57 11.12
C THR A 519 -0.62 -26.71 10.22
N THR A 520 -1.20 -25.81 9.43
CA THR A 520 -0.50 -24.90 8.52
C THR A 520 -1.32 -23.62 8.33
N SER A 521 -1.14 -22.67 9.26
CA SER A 521 -1.78 -21.34 9.18
C SER A 521 -1.02 -20.46 8.20
N ASP A 522 -1.37 -20.57 6.91
CA ASP A 522 -0.68 -19.94 5.79
C ASP A 522 -1.21 -18.52 5.46
N GLY A 523 -2.35 -18.13 6.06
CA GLY A 523 -2.90 -16.79 6.02
C GLY A 523 -3.58 -16.41 7.34
N LEU A 524 -3.50 -15.13 7.70
CA LEU A 524 -3.92 -14.57 8.98
C LEU A 524 -4.36 -13.13 8.75
N ALA A 525 -5.48 -12.72 9.35
CA ALA A 525 -5.99 -11.35 9.28
C ALA A 525 -6.70 -10.96 10.58
N VAL A 526 -6.62 -9.68 10.95
CA VAL A 526 -7.07 -9.18 12.26
C VAL A 526 -8.20 -8.16 12.13
N ASP A 527 -9.24 -8.34 12.94
CA ASP A 527 -10.31 -7.35 13.14
C ASP A 527 -9.90 -6.36 14.24
N TRP A 528 -9.37 -5.21 13.82
CA TRP A 528 -8.95 -4.11 14.70
C TRP A 528 -10.12 -3.36 15.38
N ILE A 529 -11.37 -3.65 15.01
CA ILE A 529 -12.57 -3.03 15.58
C ILE A 529 -13.17 -3.93 16.66
N TYR A 530 -13.36 -5.22 16.37
CA TYR A 530 -14.03 -6.19 17.24
C TYR A 530 -13.08 -7.09 18.05
N SER A 531 -11.77 -6.97 17.85
CA SER A 531 -10.72 -7.70 18.59
C SER A 531 -10.72 -9.22 18.37
N HIS A 532 -10.98 -9.61 17.12
CA HIS A 532 -10.93 -11.00 16.64
C HIS A 532 -9.78 -11.21 15.67
N ILE A 533 -9.28 -12.44 15.63
CA ILE A 533 -8.26 -12.91 14.69
C ILE A 533 -8.84 -14.05 13.85
N TYR A 534 -8.63 -13.98 12.54
CA TYR A 534 -9.10 -14.93 11.54
C TYR A 534 -7.90 -15.57 10.86
N TRP A 535 -7.96 -16.87 10.57
CA TRP A 535 -6.91 -17.55 9.82
C TRP A 535 -7.46 -18.63 8.89
N THR A 536 -6.70 -18.90 7.84
CA THR A 536 -6.83 -20.07 6.97
C THR A 536 -5.94 -21.20 7.50
N ASP A 537 -6.37 -22.45 7.39
CA ASP A 537 -5.48 -23.61 7.57
C ASP A 537 -5.55 -24.52 6.33
N SER A 538 -4.42 -24.63 5.63
CA SER A 538 -4.33 -25.30 4.33
C SER A 538 -4.30 -26.83 4.41
N LYS A 539 -4.21 -27.43 5.61
CA LYS A 539 -4.16 -28.90 5.78
C LYS A 539 -5.29 -29.46 6.65
N LYS A 540 -6.03 -28.59 7.35
CA LYS A 540 -7.38 -28.88 7.85
C LYS A 540 -8.49 -28.49 6.87
N ASN A 541 -8.15 -27.65 5.88
CA ASN A 541 -9.08 -27.07 4.93
C ASN A 541 -10.17 -26.26 5.65
N THR A 542 -9.74 -25.32 6.51
CA THR A 542 -10.65 -24.52 7.34
C THR A 542 -10.37 -23.01 7.25
N ILE A 543 -11.42 -22.23 7.51
CA ILE A 543 -11.31 -20.84 7.96
C ILE A 543 -11.88 -20.78 9.37
N GLU A 544 -11.08 -20.32 10.31
CA GLU A 544 -11.38 -20.29 11.74
C GLU A 544 -11.18 -18.87 12.29
N LEU A 545 -11.84 -18.56 13.41
CA LEU A 545 -11.67 -17.32 14.15
C LEU A 545 -11.47 -17.60 15.66
N ALA A 546 -10.80 -16.68 16.34
CA ALA A 546 -10.83 -16.56 17.79
C ALA A 546 -10.80 -15.08 18.21
N ASN A 547 -11.02 -14.78 19.48
CA ASN A 547 -10.63 -13.50 20.08
C ASN A 547 -9.11 -13.45 20.31
N PHE A 548 -8.57 -12.27 20.65
CA PHE A 548 -7.14 -12.08 20.91
C PHE A 548 -6.57 -12.88 22.10
N GLU A 549 -7.41 -13.49 22.94
CA GLU A 549 -7.03 -14.37 24.06
C GLU A 549 -7.20 -15.86 23.72
N GLY A 550 -7.60 -16.20 22.50
CA GLY A 550 -7.77 -17.59 22.00
C GLY A 550 -8.93 -18.40 22.59
N ASN A 551 -9.44 -18.00 23.76
CA ASN A 551 -10.38 -18.78 24.57
C ASN A 551 -11.80 -18.93 23.98
N MET A 552 -12.17 -18.17 22.94
CA MET A 552 -13.43 -18.32 22.20
C MET A 552 -13.18 -18.60 20.72
N ARG A 553 -12.78 -19.85 20.42
CA ARG A 553 -12.47 -20.33 19.06
C ARG A 553 -13.70 -20.87 18.33
N LYS A 554 -13.80 -20.60 17.03
CA LYS A 554 -14.86 -21.10 16.14
C LYS A 554 -14.36 -21.40 14.73
N THR A 555 -14.76 -22.56 14.19
CA THR A 555 -14.70 -22.87 12.76
C THR A 555 -15.86 -22.21 12.03
N LEU A 556 -15.55 -21.42 10.98
CA LEU A 556 -16.54 -20.76 10.12
C LEU A 556 -16.80 -21.55 8.83
N ILE A 557 -15.73 -21.83 8.08
CA ILE A 557 -15.78 -22.51 6.79
C ILE A 557 -14.97 -23.81 6.89
N GLN A 558 -15.58 -24.91 6.46
CA GLN A 558 -14.98 -26.26 6.44
C GLN A 558 -15.44 -27.10 5.23
N ASP A 559 -16.49 -26.67 4.53
CA ASP A 559 -17.09 -27.40 3.41
C ASP A 559 -16.65 -26.75 2.08
N HIS A 560 -16.35 -27.56 1.05
CA HIS A 560 -16.00 -27.07 -0.29
C HIS A 560 -14.87 -26.01 -0.31
N ILE A 561 -13.82 -26.26 0.46
CA ILE A 561 -12.58 -25.48 0.49
C ILE A 561 -11.43 -26.49 0.53
N GLN A 562 -10.30 -26.21 -0.11
CA GLN A 562 -9.24 -27.22 -0.26
C GLN A 562 -7.85 -26.71 0.10
N GLU A 563 -7.32 -25.74 -0.62
CA GLU A 563 -5.99 -25.17 -0.34
C GLU A 563 -6.12 -23.65 -0.11
N PRO A 564 -6.79 -23.21 0.97
CA PRO A 564 -6.93 -21.79 1.28
C PRO A 564 -5.58 -21.19 1.65
N ARG A 565 -5.30 -19.97 1.17
CA ARG A 565 -4.07 -19.24 1.50
C ARG A 565 -4.34 -17.85 2.07
N ALA A 566 -4.29 -16.79 1.25
CA ALA A 566 -4.43 -15.43 1.77
C ALA A 566 -5.87 -15.14 2.21
N ILE A 567 -6.02 -14.32 3.26
CA ILE A 567 -7.30 -13.84 3.79
C ILE A 567 -7.19 -12.35 4.12
N ALA A 568 -8.25 -11.58 3.88
CA ALA A 568 -8.32 -10.15 4.17
C ALA A 568 -9.73 -9.75 4.64
N LEU A 569 -9.81 -8.75 5.53
CA LEU A 569 -11.04 -8.36 6.22
C LEU A 569 -11.43 -6.90 5.93
N ASN A 570 -12.74 -6.64 5.94
CA ASN A 570 -13.33 -5.30 6.02
C ASN A 570 -14.32 -5.23 7.21
N PRO A 571 -13.83 -4.96 8.43
CA PRO A 571 -14.67 -4.89 9.64
C PRO A 571 -15.74 -3.78 9.63
N LEU A 572 -15.59 -2.74 8.78
CA LEU A 572 -16.57 -1.65 8.64
C LEU A 572 -17.86 -2.12 7.93
N GLU A 573 -17.77 -3.18 7.12
CA GLU A 573 -18.89 -3.74 6.36
C GLU A 573 -19.15 -5.23 6.62
N GLY A 574 -18.38 -5.86 7.51
CA GLY A 574 -18.57 -7.24 7.96
C GLY A 574 -18.27 -8.28 6.88
N TRP A 575 -17.33 -8.01 5.99
CA TRP A 575 -16.93 -8.90 4.88
C TRP A 575 -15.51 -9.43 5.04
N MET A 576 -15.32 -10.72 4.76
CA MET A 576 -14.02 -11.38 4.60
C MET A 576 -13.86 -11.94 3.18
N PHE A 577 -12.62 -11.94 2.70
CA PHE A 577 -12.26 -12.42 1.37
C PHE A 577 -11.03 -13.33 1.48
N TRP A 578 -10.95 -14.40 0.69
CA TRP A 578 -9.79 -15.30 0.69
C TRP A 578 -9.50 -15.90 -0.69
N THR A 579 -8.32 -16.51 -0.82
CA THR A 579 -7.91 -17.28 -2.01
C THR A 579 -7.84 -18.77 -1.71
N ASP A 580 -8.23 -19.60 -2.67
CA ASP A 580 -8.06 -21.07 -2.67
C ASP A 580 -7.34 -21.45 -3.98
N TRP A 581 -6.22 -22.17 -3.89
CA TRP A 581 -5.35 -22.51 -5.03
C TRP A 581 -5.38 -24.01 -5.40
N SER A 582 -6.45 -24.71 -5.01
CA SER A 582 -6.72 -26.10 -5.42
C SER A 582 -7.03 -26.23 -6.92
N ASP A 583 -7.33 -27.46 -7.39
CA ASP A 583 -7.66 -27.75 -8.80
C ASP A 583 -8.83 -26.89 -9.35
N GLU A 584 -9.70 -26.37 -8.48
CA GLU A 584 -10.73 -25.37 -8.77
C GLU A 584 -10.35 -24.00 -8.18
N ALA A 585 -9.18 -23.48 -8.58
CA ALA A 585 -8.59 -22.26 -8.05
C ALA A 585 -9.53 -21.05 -8.17
N ARG A 586 -9.72 -20.31 -7.07
CA ARG A 586 -10.75 -19.27 -6.94
C ARG A 586 -10.44 -18.23 -5.89
N ILE A 587 -11.10 -17.09 -6.00
CA ILE A 587 -11.18 -16.03 -4.99
C ILE A 587 -12.62 -15.96 -4.51
N GLU A 588 -12.80 -15.93 -3.20
CA GLU A 588 -14.10 -16.04 -2.54
C GLU A 588 -14.33 -14.92 -1.53
N LYS A 589 -15.60 -14.73 -1.19
CA LYS A 589 -16.11 -13.74 -0.25
C LYS A 589 -17.14 -14.39 0.66
N ALA A 590 -17.16 -14.01 1.94
CA ALA A 590 -18.27 -14.30 2.85
C ALA A 590 -18.40 -13.18 3.89
N GLY A 591 -19.48 -13.18 4.66
CA GLY A 591 -19.57 -12.39 5.88
C GLY A 591 -18.52 -12.83 6.89
N MET A 592 -18.11 -11.93 7.77
CA MET A 592 -17.18 -12.22 8.89
C MET A 592 -17.79 -13.13 9.97
N ASP A 593 -19.08 -13.48 9.82
CA ASP A 593 -19.79 -14.52 10.57
C ASP A 593 -19.91 -15.87 9.81
N GLY A 594 -19.28 -15.98 8.64
CA GLY A 594 -19.35 -17.13 7.73
C GLY A 594 -20.59 -17.18 6.84
N SER A 595 -21.53 -16.23 6.95
CA SER A 595 -22.75 -16.20 6.14
C SER A 595 -22.50 -15.68 4.71
N HIS A 596 -23.47 -15.83 3.81
CA HIS A 596 -23.46 -15.21 2.47
C HIS A 596 -22.18 -15.46 1.64
N ARG A 597 -21.64 -16.69 1.71
CA ARG A 597 -20.49 -17.12 0.91
C ARG A 597 -20.80 -17.10 -0.59
N THR A 598 -19.92 -16.49 -1.37
CA THR A 598 -19.98 -16.38 -2.84
C THR A 598 -18.58 -16.46 -3.42
N VAL A 599 -18.41 -17.24 -4.49
CA VAL A 599 -17.22 -17.12 -5.35
C VAL A 599 -17.32 -15.81 -6.14
N ILE A 600 -16.20 -15.09 -6.29
CA ILE A 600 -16.15 -13.79 -6.97
C ILE A 600 -15.15 -13.74 -8.13
N VAL A 601 -14.17 -14.66 -8.16
CA VAL A 601 -13.32 -14.91 -9.32
C VAL A 601 -13.06 -16.41 -9.40
N ASP A 602 -13.42 -17.03 -10.52
CA ASP A 602 -13.33 -18.48 -10.82
C ASP A 602 -12.73 -18.76 -12.21
N ASN A 603 -12.54 -17.73 -13.02
CA ASN A 603 -11.92 -17.75 -14.34
C ASN A 603 -10.63 -16.90 -14.31
N ASP A 604 -9.66 -17.23 -15.16
CA ASP A 604 -8.36 -16.56 -15.26
C ASP A 604 -7.59 -16.43 -13.92
N VAL A 605 -7.74 -17.47 -13.07
CA VAL A 605 -7.03 -17.67 -11.80
C VAL A 605 -6.53 -19.13 -11.76
N GLN A 606 -5.32 -19.34 -11.25
CA GLN A 606 -4.65 -20.66 -11.20
C GLN A 606 -3.82 -20.87 -9.92
N TRP A 607 -3.08 -19.86 -9.45
CA TRP A 607 -2.33 -19.94 -8.19
C TRP A 607 -2.39 -18.60 -7.43
N PRO A 608 -3.58 -18.22 -6.91
CA PRO A 608 -3.80 -16.96 -6.21
C PRO A 608 -3.15 -16.97 -4.81
N ASN A 609 -1.90 -16.54 -4.72
CA ASN A 609 -1.09 -16.66 -3.51
C ASN A 609 -1.40 -15.59 -2.45
N GLY A 610 -1.59 -14.34 -2.89
CA GLY A 610 -1.70 -13.17 -2.03
C GLY A 610 -2.94 -12.35 -2.37
N LEU A 611 -3.54 -11.72 -1.35
CA LEU A 611 -4.77 -10.94 -1.46
C LEU A 611 -4.70 -9.68 -0.59
N THR A 612 -5.20 -8.55 -1.09
CA THR A 612 -5.36 -7.33 -0.30
C THR A 612 -6.55 -6.49 -0.76
N LEU A 613 -6.97 -5.57 0.10
CA LEU A 613 -8.15 -4.73 -0.10
C LEU A 613 -7.77 -3.25 -0.13
N ASP A 614 -8.34 -2.53 -1.09
CA ASP A 614 -8.53 -1.08 -1.03
C ASP A 614 -9.92 -0.82 -0.43
N LEU A 615 -9.95 -0.32 0.80
CA LEU A 615 -11.17 -0.05 1.56
C LEU A 615 -11.92 1.20 1.05
N ILE A 616 -11.22 2.13 0.37
CA ILE A 616 -11.78 3.39 -0.12
C ILE A 616 -12.41 3.16 -1.49
N GLY A 617 -11.66 2.55 -2.41
CA GLY A 617 -12.13 2.21 -3.76
C GLY A 617 -13.03 0.97 -3.82
N LYS A 618 -13.17 0.22 -2.72
CA LYS A 618 -13.88 -1.06 -2.63
C LYS A 618 -13.42 -2.09 -3.67
N LYS A 619 -12.10 -2.16 -3.85
CA LYS A 619 -11.43 -3.05 -4.79
C LYS A 619 -10.56 -4.08 -4.09
N ILE A 620 -10.49 -5.23 -4.73
CA ILE A 620 -9.60 -6.33 -4.37
C ILE A 620 -8.39 -6.26 -5.30
N TYR A 621 -7.23 -6.63 -4.78
CA TYR A 621 -6.00 -6.84 -5.52
C TYR A 621 -5.42 -8.20 -5.12
N TRP A 622 -5.00 -9.00 -6.10
CA TRP A 622 -4.39 -10.31 -5.86
C TRP A 622 -3.16 -10.54 -6.73
N VAL A 623 -2.30 -11.46 -6.31
CA VAL A 623 -1.18 -11.98 -7.11
C VAL A 623 -1.44 -13.42 -7.49
N ASP A 624 -1.26 -13.75 -8.77
CA ASP A 624 -1.27 -15.13 -9.25
C ASP A 624 0.13 -15.56 -9.70
N ALA A 625 0.69 -16.54 -8.98
CA ALA A 625 2.07 -16.99 -9.20
C ALA A 625 2.23 -17.98 -10.38
N LYS A 626 1.12 -18.42 -10.99
CA LYS A 626 1.12 -19.32 -12.14
C LYS A 626 0.84 -18.59 -13.45
N LEU A 627 0.07 -17.52 -13.40
CA LEU A 627 -0.26 -16.64 -14.52
C LEU A 627 0.64 -15.40 -14.62
N TYR A 628 1.46 -15.14 -13.59
CA TYR A 628 2.41 -14.01 -13.52
C TYR A 628 1.72 -12.64 -13.60
N ILE A 629 0.56 -12.51 -12.93
CA ILE A 629 -0.28 -11.30 -12.92
C ILE A 629 -0.50 -10.72 -11.52
N ILE A 630 -0.68 -9.39 -11.47
CA ILE A 630 -1.47 -8.71 -10.45
C ILE A 630 -2.87 -8.47 -11.04
N GLY A 631 -3.89 -9.10 -10.45
CA GLY A 631 -5.28 -8.88 -10.82
C GLY A 631 -5.98 -7.87 -9.90
N SER A 632 -7.04 -7.24 -10.39
CA SER A 632 -7.93 -6.41 -9.58
C SER A 632 -9.40 -6.51 -10.03
N CYS A 633 -10.32 -6.44 -9.08
CA CYS A 633 -11.77 -6.41 -9.31
C CYS A 633 -12.49 -5.64 -8.18
N ASN A 634 -13.80 -5.42 -8.32
CA ASN A 634 -14.65 -4.88 -7.27
C ASN A 634 -15.03 -5.96 -6.23
N TYR A 635 -15.51 -5.55 -5.05
CA TYR A 635 -15.98 -6.46 -3.98
C TYR A 635 -17.12 -7.43 -4.35
N ASP A 636 -17.68 -7.36 -5.56
CA ASP A 636 -18.72 -8.24 -6.09
C ASP A 636 -18.25 -9.11 -7.27
N GLY A 637 -16.95 -9.07 -7.61
CA GLY A 637 -16.39 -9.75 -8.78
C GLY A 637 -16.54 -8.98 -10.10
N THR A 638 -17.20 -7.81 -10.12
CA THR A 638 -17.30 -7.00 -11.34
C THR A 638 -16.00 -6.25 -11.65
N GLY A 639 -15.78 -5.92 -12.92
CA GLY A 639 -14.61 -5.12 -13.34
C GLY A 639 -13.26 -5.81 -13.14
N ILE A 640 -13.21 -7.14 -13.28
CA ILE A 640 -11.97 -7.92 -13.34
C ILE A 640 -11.07 -7.36 -14.43
N ARG A 641 -9.81 -7.08 -14.08
CA ARG A 641 -8.75 -6.64 -15.00
C ARG A 641 -7.38 -7.05 -14.50
N THR A 642 -6.47 -7.32 -15.43
CA THR A 642 -5.04 -7.41 -15.14
C THR A 642 -4.47 -6.01 -14.96
N VAL A 643 -3.81 -5.75 -13.83
CA VAL A 643 -3.14 -4.48 -13.53
C VAL A 643 -1.69 -4.51 -14.00
N LEU A 644 -1.01 -5.65 -13.78
CA LEU A 644 0.35 -5.91 -14.26
C LEU A 644 0.42 -7.36 -14.71
N TYR A 645 1.06 -7.61 -15.85
CA TYR A 645 1.55 -8.93 -16.28
C TYR A 645 3.05 -8.82 -16.50
N SER A 646 3.84 -9.65 -15.82
CA SER A 646 5.28 -9.75 -16.10
C SER A 646 5.88 -11.06 -15.57
N PRO A 647 6.31 -11.98 -16.46
CA PRO A 647 7.05 -13.18 -16.06
C PRO A 647 8.48 -12.90 -15.58
N GLU A 648 8.88 -11.62 -15.49
CA GLU A 648 10.18 -11.18 -14.99
C GLU A 648 10.13 -10.76 -13.51
N VAL A 649 9.07 -10.05 -13.05
CA VAL A 649 8.95 -9.56 -11.66
C VAL A 649 7.82 -10.21 -10.83
N LEU A 650 6.99 -11.02 -11.46
CA LEU A 650 5.94 -11.83 -10.80
C LEU A 650 6.25 -13.32 -11.01
N ARG A 651 7.48 -13.72 -10.74
CA ARG A 651 8.01 -15.08 -10.96
C ARG A 651 7.44 -16.11 -10.00
N HIS A 652 7.38 -15.74 -8.72
CA HIS A 652 6.70 -16.48 -7.67
C HIS A 652 6.27 -15.50 -6.56
N PRO A 653 5.29 -14.61 -6.84
CA PRO A 653 4.77 -13.68 -5.86
C PRO A 653 4.04 -14.44 -4.74
N PHE A 654 4.17 -13.98 -3.49
CA PHE A 654 3.53 -14.62 -2.33
C PHE A 654 2.49 -13.73 -1.65
N SER A 655 2.87 -12.49 -1.28
CA SER A 655 2.00 -11.56 -0.56
C SER A 655 1.93 -10.21 -1.27
N ILE A 656 0.87 -9.45 -1.02
CA ILE A 656 0.52 -8.20 -1.69
C ILE A 656 -0.15 -7.25 -0.70
N THR A 657 0.12 -5.96 -0.82
CA THR A 657 -0.49 -4.90 0.01
C THR A 657 -0.60 -3.60 -0.80
N THR A 658 -1.57 -2.73 -0.48
CA THR A 658 -1.83 -1.47 -1.21
C THR A 658 -1.82 -0.25 -0.32
N PHE A 659 -1.23 0.85 -0.78
CA PHE A 659 -1.27 2.14 -0.11
C PHE A 659 -1.17 3.28 -1.12
N GLU A 660 -1.98 4.33 -0.92
CA GLU A 660 -2.13 5.44 -1.88
C GLU A 660 -2.36 4.92 -3.31
N ASP A 661 -1.49 5.27 -4.25
CA ASP A 661 -1.55 4.84 -5.66
C ASP A 661 -0.75 3.56 -5.94
N TYR A 662 -0.13 2.96 -4.93
CA TYR A 662 0.86 1.91 -5.11
C TYR A 662 0.40 0.56 -4.57
N VAL A 663 0.77 -0.48 -5.32
CA VAL A 663 0.69 -1.89 -4.92
C VAL A 663 2.12 -2.38 -4.66
N TYR A 664 2.31 -3.12 -3.57
CA TYR A 664 3.58 -3.67 -3.13
C TYR A 664 3.43 -5.20 -3.02
N TRP A 665 4.44 -5.98 -3.40
CA TRP A 665 4.41 -7.44 -3.29
C TRP A 665 5.77 -8.07 -2.96
N THR A 666 5.74 -9.24 -2.32
CA THR A 666 6.90 -10.12 -2.13
C THR A 666 7.01 -11.13 -3.27
N ASP A 667 8.23 -11.39 -3.74
CA ASP A 667 8.52 -12.46 -4.72
C ASP A 667 9.65 -13.38 -4.23
N TRP A 668 9.44 -14.70 -4.33
CA TRP A 668 10.37 -15.73 -3.84
C TRP A 668 11.52 -16.08 -4.80
N ASP A 669 11.36 -15.87 -6.12
CA ASP A 669 12.42 -16.10 -7.12
C ASP A 669 13.39 -14.91 -7.18
N LYS A 670 12.91 -13.72 -6.80
CA LYS A 670 13.70 -12.49 -6.74
C LYS A 670 14.25 -12.15 -5.36
N GLU A 671 13.75 -12.78 -4.30
CA GLU A 671 14.07 -12.44 -2.91
C GLU A 671 13.95 -10.92 -2.65
N ALA A 672 12.85 -10.32 -3.09
CA ALA A 672 12.68 -8.86 -3.12
C ALA A 672 11.26 -8.42 -2.75
N ILE A 673 11.13 -7.15 -2.35
CA ILE A 673 9.85 -6.44 -2.27
C ILE A 673 9.78 -5.42 -3.41
N PHE A 674 8.80 -5.60 -4.30
CA PHE A 674 8.51 -4.70 -5.40
C PHE A 674 7.35 -3.75 -5.09
N LYS A 675 7.25 -2.71 -5.90
CA LYS A 675 6.20 -1.67 -5.93
C LYS A 675 5.85 -1.37 -7.39
N ALA A 676 4.58 -1.10 -7.66
CA ALA A 676 4.10 -0.58 -8.96
C ALA A 676 2.86 0.29 -8.76
N ASN A 677 2.46 1.04 -9.78
CA ASN A 677 1.21 1.79 -9.78
C ASN A 677 0.00 0.82 -9.78
N LYS A 678 -0.89 0.93 -8.79
CA LYS A 678 -2.08 0.05 -8.60
C LYS A 678 -3.15 0.23 -9.68
N PHE A 679 -3.02 1.23 -10.54
CA PHE A 679 -3.96 1.52 -11.62
C PHE A 679 -3.46 1.01 -12.97
N THR A 680 -2.20 1.30 -13.31
CA THR A 680 -1.61 1.04 -14.65
C THR A 680 -0.56 -0.08 -14.68
N GLY A 681 -0.09 -0.56 -13.53
CA GLY A 681 1.02 -1.52 -13.44
C GLY A 681 2.41 -0.95 -13.78
N GLN A 682 2.49 0.33 -14.16
CA GLN A 682 3.75 1.01 -14.52
C GLN A 682 4.56 1.43 -13.28
N SER A 683 5.77 1.94 -13.50
CA SER A 683 6.75 2.28 -12.46
C SER A 683 7.03 1.09 -11.53
N VAL A 684 7.40 -0.04 -12.13
CA VAL A 684 7.83 -1.24 -11.41
C VAL A 684 9.21 -0.99 -10.82
N GLU A 685 9.26 -0.86 -9.49
CA GLU A 685 10.45 -0.52 -8.72
C GLU A 685 10.68 -1.59 -7.64
N ALA A 686 11.93 -2.01 -7.41
CA ALA A 686 12.26 -2.84 -6.26
C ALA A 686 12.54 -1.94 -5.04
N VAL A 687 11.53 -1.72 -4.20
CA VAL A 687 11.65 -0.96 -2.93
C VAL A 687 12.74 -1.55 -2.04
N MET A 688 12.93 -2.86 -2.11
CA MET A 688 14.02 -3.54 -1.43
C MET A 688 14.49 -4.75 -2.24
N SER A 689 15.58 -4.55 -3.00
CA SER A 689 16.32 -5.61 -3.72
C SER A 689 17.64 -5.92 -2.99
N LEU A 690 17.56 -6.37 -1.75
CA LEU A 690 18.71 -6.89 -1.00
C LEU A 690 18.66 -8.42 -0.97
N ARG A 691 19.77 -9.09 -1.33
CA ARG A 691 19.96 -10.55 -1.15
C ARG A 691 19.86 -11.02 0.32
N ALA A 692 19.67 -10.09 1.24
CA ALA A 692 19.29 -10.32 2.62
C ALA A 692 17.82 -10.77 2.80
N LEU A 693 16.90 -10.49 1.87
CA LEU A 693 15.47 -10.84 2.00
C LEU A 693 15.16 -12.31 1.66
N LYS A 694 15.91 -13.25 2.23
CA LYS A 694 15.73 -14.69 1.96
C LYS A 694 14.36 -15.18 2.42
N TYR A 695 13.61 -15.77 1.48
CA TYR A 695 12.21 -16.16 1.63
C TYR A 695 11.33 -15.02 2.21
N PRO A 696 11.04 -13.97 1.43
CA PRO A 696 10.16 -12.90 1.86
C PRO A 696 8.72 -13.43 1.84
N MET A 697 8.13 -13.59 3.02
CA MET A 697 6.81 -14.21 3.18
C MET A 697 5.71 -13.15 3.01
N VAL A 698 5.15 -12.64 4.10
CA VAL A 698 4.02 -11.69 4.08
C VAL A 698 4.52 -10.25 4.16
N VAL A 699 3.86 -9.30 3.47
CA VAL A 699 4.15 -7.86 3.52
C VAL A 699 2.86 -7.04 3.68
N HIS A 700 2.84 -6.15 4.67
CA HIS A 700 1.73 -5.23 4.95
C HIS A 700 2.25 -3.80 5.08
N VAL A 701 1.53 -2.82 4.52
CA VAL A 701 1.78 -1.41 4.85
C VAL A 701 1.29 -1.13 6.26
N TYR A 702 2.20 -0.73 7.15
CA TYR A 702 1.92 -0.28 8.51
C TYR A 702 1.65 1.23 8.50
N HIS A 703 0.38 1.62 8.54
CA HIS A 703 -0.10 3.01 8.52
C HIS A 703 -1.51 3.09 9.14
N PRO A 704 -1.90 4.16 9.87
CA PRO A 704 -3.23 4.24 10.49
C PRO A 704 -4.37 4.08 9.49
N TYR A 705 -4.28 4.72 8.32
CA TYR A 705 -5.34 4.67 7.30
C TYR A 705 -5.49 3.31 6.56
N ARG A 706 -4.61 2.32 6.83
CA ARG A 706 -4.88 0.92 6.45
C ARG A 706 -5.92 0.26 7.37
N GLN A 707 -6.11 0.80 8.57
CA GLN A 707 -7.04 0.33 9.59
C GLN A 707 -7.93 1.49 10.06
N PRO A 708 -8.80 2.02 9.19
CA PRO A 708 -9.67 3.15 9.51
C PRO A 708 -10.53 2.90 10.74
N ASP A 709 -10.73 3.97 11.52
CA ASP A 709 -11.54 3.98 12.72
C ASP A 709 -13.00 3.61 12.44
N GLY A 710 -13.58 2.78 13.31
CA GLY A 710 -15.00 2.44 13.27
C GLY A 710 -15.56 2.09 14.63
N MET A 711 -16.88 2.21 14.76
CA MET A 711 -17.60 2.01 16.02
C MET A 711 -17.93 0.52 16.22
N ASN A 712 -17.20 -0.14 17.12
CA ASN A 712 -17.50 -1.49 17.59
C ASN A 712 -18.89 -1.53 18.25
N GLN A 713 -19.87 -2.15 17.58
CA GLN A 713 -21.25 -2.25 18.07
C GLN A 713 -21.41 -3.27 19.22
N CYS A 714 -20.46 -4.19 19.41
CA CYS A 714 -20.49 -5.20 20.47
C CYS A 714 -20.14 -4.63 21.86
N GLN A 715 -19.54 -3.43 21.96
CA GLN A 715 -19.16 -2.83 23.26
C GLN A 715 -20.34 -2.73 24.26
N ALA A 716 -21.56 -2.53 23.76
CA ALA A 716 -22.76 -2.59 24.57
C ALA A 716 -23.16 -4.05 24.84
N VAL A 717 -22.81 -4.57 26.03
CA VAL A 717 -23.26 -5.89 26.54
C VAL A 717 -22.95 -7.05 25.59
N ASN A 718 -21.76 -7.03 24.96
CA ASN A 718 -21.34 -8.00 23.93
C ASN A 718 -22.32 -8.13 22.76
N GLY A 719 -23.00 -7.04 22.38
CA GLY A 719 -24.06 -7.05 21.36
C GLY A 719 -25.28 -7.90 21.74
N HIS A 720 -25.46 -8.20 23.04
CA HIS A 720 -26.36 -9.21 23.60
C HIS A 720 -26.01 -10.67 23.24
N CYS A 721 -24.87 -10.94 22.61
CA CYS A 721 -24.39 -12.28 22.31
C CYS A 721 -23.84 -12.97 23.57
N SER A 722 -24.16 -14.26 23.74
CA SER A 722 -23.69 -15.03 24.91
C SER A 722 -22.20 -15.39 24.88
N HIS A 723 -21.58 -15.45 23.70
CA HIS A 723 -20.16 -15.82 23.51
C HIS A 723 -19.49 -14.89 22.50
N LEU A 724 -19.45 -15.25 21.21
CA LEU A 724 -18.85 -14.41 20.18
C LEU A 724 -19.87 -13.42 19.61
N CYS A 725 -19.46 -12.16 19.46
CA CYS A 725 -20.18 -11.10 18.78
C CYS A 725 -19.33 -10.65 17.57
N LEU A 726 -19.87 -10.82 16.36
CA LEU A 726 -19.16 -10.62 15.09
C LEU A 726 -19.87 -9.55 14.24
N PRO A 727 -19.16 -8.78 13.40
CA PRO A 727 -19.79 -7.89 12.44
C PRO A 727 -20.52 -8.70 11.35
N ALA A 728 -21.81 -8.39 11.14
CA ALA A 728 -22.62 -9.03 10.10
C ALA A 728 -22.40 -8.36 8.73
N PRO A 729 -22.46 -9.11 7.61
CA PRO A 729 -22.26 -8.57 6.27
C PRO A 729 -23.33 -7.53 5.90
N ARG A 730 -22.87 -6.33 5.55
CA ARG A 730 -23.72 -5.20 5.14
C ARG A 730 -24.10 -5.37 3.66
N ILE A 731 -25.19 -6.08 3.42
CA ILE A 731 -25.77 -6.36 2.09
C ILE A 731 -26.70 -5.23 1.64
N ASN A 732 -27.47 -4.65 2.56
CA ASN A 732 -28.33 -3.50 2.31
C ASN A 732 -28.52 -2.67 3.59
N SER A 733 -29.15 -1.49 3.48
CA SER A 733 -29.35 -0.55 4.59
C SER A 733 -30.25 -1.06 5.74
N LYS A 734 -30.82 -2.26 5.62
CA LYS A 734 -31.60 -2.95 6.66
C LYS A 734 -30.96 -4.27 7.13
N SER A 735 -29.77 -4.63 6.62
CA SER A 735 -28.99 -5.74 7.18
C SER A 735 -28.74 -5.52 8.67
N PRO A 736 -28.73 -6.59 9.50
CA PRO A 736 -28.19 -6.48 10.85
C PRO A 736 -26.73 -6.02 10.78
N LEU A 737 -26.26 -5.32 11.82
CA LEU A 737 -24.85 -4.91 11.94
C LEU A 737 -24.01 -5.94 12.69
N LEU A 738 -24.66 -6.85 13.43
CA LEU A 738 -24.05 -7.84 14.31
C LEU A 738 -24.66 -9.22 14.08
N SER A 739 -23.84 -10.24 14.29
CA SER A 739 -24.19 -11.67 14.24
C SER A 739 -23.57 -12.36 15.45
N CYS A 740 -24.38 -13.09 16.23
CA CYS A 740 -23.88 -13.83 17.38
C CYS A 740 -23.43 -15.23 16.96
N ALA A 741 -22.25 -15.63 17.42
CA ALA A 741 -21.68 -16.92 17.09
C ALA A 741 -21.33 -17.74 18.34
N CYS A 742 -21.35 -19.06 18.18
CA CYS A 742 -21.01 -20.00 19.23
C CYS A 742 -19.68 -20.70 18.93
N PRO A 743 -18.79 -20.81 19.92
CA PRO A 743 -17.61 -21.67 19.87
C PRO A 743 -17.94 -23.11 19.47
N ASP A 744 -16.92 -23.83 19.00
CA ASP A 744 -17.11 -25.19 18.52
C ASP A 744 -17.54 -26.16 19.63
N GLY A 745 -18.36 -27.14 19.26
CA GLY A 745 -19.07 -28.02 20.21
C GLY A 745 -20.42 -27.44 20.72
N LEU A 746 -20.59 -26.12 20.73
CA LEU A 746 -21.88 -25.48 21.05
C LEU A 746 -22.74 -25.28 19.78
N LYS A 747 -24.00 -24.86 19.98
CA LYS A 747 -24.97 -24.49 18.94
C LYS A 747 -25.76 -23.26 19.37
N LEU A 748 -25.99 -22.33 18.45
CA LEU A 748 -26.85 -21.16 18.65
C LEU A 748 -28.33 -21.57 18.74
N LEU A 749 -29.07 -20.96 19.66
CA LEU A 749 -30.52 -21.12 19.81
C LEU A 749 -31.29 -20.32 18.76
N SER A 750 -32.60 -20.59 18.69
CA SER A 750 -33.54 -19.89 17.80
C SER A 750 -33.81 -18.42 18.19
N ASP A 751 -33.24 -17.94 19.28
CA ASP A 751 -33.20 -16.52 19.64
C ASP A 751 -32.12 -15.73 18.88
N GLY A 752 -31.13 -16.42 18.30
CA GLY A 752 -29.98 -15.81 17.64
C GLY A 752 -28.94 -15.20 18.58
N LEU A 753 -28.99 -15.49 19.89
CA LEU A 753 -28.16 -14.85 20.94
C LEU A 753 -27.44 -15.87 21.84
N MET A 754 -28.14 -16.94 22.26
CA MET A 754 -27.65 -17.88 23.26
C MET A 754 -27.08 -19.18 22.68
N CYS A 755 -25.98 -19.66 23.27
CA CYS A 755 -25.32 -20.90 22.89
C CYS A 755 -25.60 -22.03 23.88
N VAL A 756 -25.85 -23.24 23.38
CA VAL A 756 -26.06 -24.47 24.19
C VAL A 756 -25.23 -25.63 23.66
N GLU A 757 -24.91 -26.59 24.53
CA GLU A 757 -24.20 -27.82 24.15
C GLU A 757 -25.01 -28.69 23.17
N LYS A 758 -24.35 -29.22 22.13
CA LYS A 758 -24.95 -30.18 21.20
C LYS A 758 -25.42 -31.45 21.92
N GLY A 759 -26.72 -31.54 22.19
CA GLY A 759 -27.37 -32.71 22.83
C GLY A 759 -28.22 -32.36 24.05
N LYS A 760 -27.95 -31.22 24.71
CA LYS A 760 -28.90 -30.64 25.66
C LYS A 760 -29.98 -29.92 24.85
N MET A 761 -31.22 -30.45 24.87
CA MET A 761 -32.37 -29.64 24.50
C MET A 761 -32.36 -28.37 25.36
N ALA A 762 -32.65 -27.21 24.75
CA ALA A 762 -33.00 -26.05 25.55
C ALA A 762 -34.16 -26.44 26.47
N TYR A 763 -33.98 -26.29 27.79
CA TYR A 763 -35.07 -26.46 28.74
C TYR A 763 -36.06 -25.33 28.49
N ASP A 764 -37.05 -25.60 27.64
CA ASP A 764 -38.00 -24.59 27.19
C ASP A 764 -38.64 -23.90 28.39
N VAL A 765 -38.31 -22.62 28.54
CA VAL A 765 -38.80 -21.81 29.65
C VAL A 765 -40.32 -21.66 29.54
N ASN A 766 -40.90 -21.77 28.34
CA ASN A 766 -42.35 -21.86 28.17
C ASN A 766 -42.92 -23.20 28.65
N TYR A 767 -42.22 -24.33 28.51
CA TYR A 767 -42.66 -25.60 29.10
C TYR A 767 -42.71 -25.53 30.64
N PHE A 768 -41.73 -24.86 31.27
CA PHE A 768 -41.73 -24.67 32.72
C PHE A 768 -42.74 -23.61 33.18
N LEU A 769 -42.86 -22.48 32.46
CA LEU A 769 -43.86 -21.44 32.74
C LEU A 769 -45.29 -21.95 32.53
N ASN A 770 -45.57 -22.69 31.46
CA ASN A 770 -46.88 -23.33 31.23
C ASN A 770 -47.18 -24.42 32.26
N LYS A 771 -46.16 -25.07 32.85
CA LYS A 771 -46.35 -25.94 34.03
C LYS A 771 -46.62 -25.17 35.32
N LEU A 772 -45.99 -24.02 35.55
CA LEU A 772 -46.36 -23.14 36.67
C LEU A 772 -47.78 -22.58 36.51
N TYR A 773 -48.16 -22.14 35.31
CA TYR A 773 -49.52 -21.71 34.97
C TYR A 773 -50.56 -22.86 34.93
N ALA A 774 -50.13 -24.11 35.10
CA ALA A 774 -50.98 -25.28 35.33
C ALA A 774 -50.88 -25.84 36.77
N LEU A 775 -50.18 -25.12 37.66
CA LEU A 775 -50.03 -25.39 39.09
C LEU A 775 -50.52 -24.20 39.95
N ILE A 776 -51.09 -23.18 39.31
CA ILE A 776 -51.77 -22.00 39.86
C ILE A 776 -53.23 -22.04 39.42
#